data_AF-A0A527E5L1-F1
#
_entry.id   AF-A0A527E5L1-F1
#
_cell.length_a   1.000
_cell.length_b   1.000
_cell.length_c   1.000
_cell.angle_alpha   90.00
_cell.angle_beta   90.00
_cell.angle_gamma   90.00
#
_symmetry.space_group_name_H-M   'P 1'
#
loop_
_entity.id
_entity.type
_entity.pdbx_description
1 polymer ?
#
loop_
_entity_poly.entity_id
_entity_poly.type
_entity_poly.pdbx_seq_one_letter_code
_entity_poly.pdbx_strand_id
1 'polypeptide(L)'
;MINQFARLFRGPGMQACFGTKNFLAATTAMTTVFLPAVSLGVGLVAFPTGEALADPISIPLEYVGEGHDRLGIWAKINNGNAQRYVFDTGSDQLNTQIGSEVTGVRPIADTPYVYTYGDGTYGNKLQNVEIDKFTYVDPDQKITIDGPSVSDKKYRAARILDFVYTHAYCKDNNLKCTPGSVTDGLKDMYGQDLQEPYHADKEQRAKMTAGKMADEGGDFAGTFGAGDFLGKTSVWGMMGSVTRSGYVVSANVNPDSESDQTPGCSPCTIVNLNPSLRVQYTNAMPWGEPEEKDQDSYQNFPGSGANASTEYEGSYNLQYTVKDGAPPITDPNKTAVLLDTGTPGGGSLEISDAMLKQFQDAGVKLKNVRRNEQREIVSASGNIPSVTIAGTDGDPVRLDNIDFTYTSGTTEQPNDQTSFVAGLDFFKNRSVIFDLEKKYTAYTSHFVTASNFSTDSSAPEGTGLSRITTSMGNEGGFGIAGVVSGSGSLTLDTKTVVRMTNVNTYTGETNIAQDAYLSLAGLGNIQRSAKVVADGTFDISEHGNGSDYWGISDAYNDARIRSLSGSGTVELGKRTLVLTDSNDTFAGSINDLDVDNNNMGGKLFVAGGVQTLSGKNNFSGMTTVGSGAGLLLADTGVLSHDATTSGFLGNDGQIGGTAIANSGGVVAGGGTYGAVTISEGGTVAPGSATDPSRIVTTLTVTGDFAQQSGSIYQVDLARSSDLIDVGGVAAIDSGAQIELLRQGTLSVDARYTLLSAAGGVSGTYGGLTGALATDATPFVDFQLVYDANNVYLDISRTSTAFADVASTFNQRSVAAAAQALGSGNPIQDNILFLTAPEARNAFDMLSGEVHASIHSGLIEDSHSVRDAASERIRAAFDGVGASSVPVMTYGLGGLELAPATSENFAVWGRGFGAWGHLDSDGNAAGLDHSTGGFLAGGDAAVGESWRLGLISGYSHTSLEADDRASSGSSENYHLGLFAGTQNGNLGFRSGLAYTWHSIETGRSVVFPGFADSLSADYDAGTFQAFGELGYRINTASASFEPYANLAYVNFDADGFTEKGGAAALSSGDRSSDTAFTTLGLRASTVLTLGTVTATARGGLGWRHAFGDVRPDTALAFAGGSSFAIEGVPIAKNAALLEAGLDVNITENATFGIAYQGQIASDAQTHGFSAKLGVRF
;
A
#
# COMPACT_ATOMS: atom_id res chain seq x y z
N MET A 1 35.62 52.07 19.90
CA MET A 1 36.57 50.96 19.67
C MET A 1 36.34 49.87 20.72
N ILE A 2 35.17 49.21 20.73
CA ILE A 2 34.84 48.12 21.68
C ILE A 2 34.36 46.86 20.91
N ASN A 3 33.69 47.03 19.76
CA ASN A 3 33.26 45.93 18.88
C ASN A 3 34.37 45.23 18.04
N GLN A 4 35.64 45.32 18.43
CA GLN A 4 36.72 44.54 17.77
C GLN A 4 37.58 43.69 18.72
N PHE A 5 37.37 43.76 20.05
CA PHE A 5 38.00 42.81 20.98
C PHE A 5 37.20 41.51 21.16
N ALA A 6 35.89 41.51 20.85
CA ALA A 6 34.98 40.38 21.06
C ALA A 6 34.96 39.30 19.95
N ARG A 7 35.97 39.25 19.06
CA ARG A 7 36.05 38.26 17.96
C ARG A 7 37.25 37.31 18.01
N LEU A 8 38.00 37.29 19.12
CA LEU A 8 39.22 36.46 19.26
C LEU A 8 39.09 35.27 20.22
N PHE A 9 37.94 35.07 20.89
CA PHE A 9 37.71 33.98 21.85
C PHE A 9 36.36 33.26 21.66
N ARG A 10 36.00 32.90 20.42
CA ARG A 10 35.04 31.83 20.14
C ARG A 10 35.56 30.93 19.01
N GLY A 11 36.12 29.80 19.40
CA GLY A 11 36.49 28.68 18.53
C GLY A 11 36.40 27.40 19.35
N PRO A 12 35.57 26.41 18.98
CA PRO A 12 35.37 25.21 19.78
C PRO A 12 36.49 24.18 19.55
N GLY A 13 36.85 23.46 20.62
CA GLY A 13 37.47 22.13 20.54
C GLY A 13 38.99 22.08 20.31
N MET A 14 39.75 22.03 21.41
CA MET A 14 41.11 21.47 21.39
C MET A 14 41.36 20.61 22.64
N GLN A 15 40.76 19.41 22.66
CA GLN A 15 41.28 18.30 23.49
C GLN A 15 42.52 17.70 22.82
N ALA A 16 43.45 17.19 23.63
CA ALA A 16 44.80 16.86 23.20
C ALA A 16 44.92 15.52 22.46
N CYS A 17 45.78 15.50 21.42
CA CYS A 17 46.27 14.27 20.82
C CYS A 17 47.37 13.62 21.67
N PHE A 18 47.26 12.30 21.89
CA PHE A 18 48.41 11.40 21.95
C PHE A 18 48.09 10.15 21.11
N GLY A 19 48.90 9.83 20.10
CA GLY A 19 48.66 8.66 19.24
C GLY A 19 49.05 8.84 17.77
N THR A 20 50.34 9.01 17.50
CA THR A 20 50.96 9.11 16.17
C THR A 20 50.45 8.10 15.13
N LYS A 21 50.04 8.60 13.94
CA LYS A 21 50.04 7.83 12.68
C LYS A 21 50.48 8.72 11.50
N ASN A 22 51.43 8.22 10.72
CA ASN A 22 51.36 8.13 9.25
C ASN A 22 52.66 7.56 8.68
N PHE A 23 52.57 6.56 7.81
CA PHE A 23 53.59 6.27 6.80
C PHE A 23 52.99 5.56 5.57
N LEU A 24 53.19 6.19 4.39
CA LEU A 24 53.00 5.76 2.99
C LEU A 24 51.67 5.15 2.46
N ALA A 25 50.93 6.00 1.73
CA ALA A 25 50.88 6.09 0.26
C ALA A 25 51.11 4.85 -0.67
N ALA A 26 50.08 4.59 -1.50
CA ALA A 26 50.09 4.59 -2.99
C ALA A 26 50.25 3.30 -3.86
N THR A 27 49.43 3.31 -4.93
CA THR A 27 49.65 2.89 -6.35
C THR A 27 49.20 1.51 -6.90
N THR A 28 48.26 1.59 -7.86
CA THR A 28 48.11 0.83 -9.14
C THR A 28 47.63 -0.63 -9.26
N ALA A 29 46.61 -0.76 -10.12
CA ALA A 29 46.50 -1.67 -11.30
C ALA A 29 46.00 -3.13 -11.19
N MET A 30 44.85 -3.35 -11.88
CA MET A 30 44.48 -4.49 -12.74
C MET A 30 44.29 -5.93 -12.19
N THR A 31 43.50 -6.68 -12.98
CA THR A 31 43.38 -8.15 -13.09
C THR A 31 42.41 -8.93 -12.17
N THR A 32 41.14 -8.96 -12.60
CA THR A 32 40.32 -10.15 -12.94
C THR A 32 40.13 -11.36 -11.97
N VAL A 33 38.87 -11.85 -11.96
CA VAL A 33 38.34 -13.17 -11.52
C VAL A 33 38.19 -13.44 -10.01
N PHE A 34 36.96 -13.34 -9.48
CA PHE A 34 36.10 -14.50 -9.10
C PHE A 34 34.76 -14.04 -8.46
N LEU A 35 33.65 -14.48 -9.05
CA LEU A 35 32.28 -14.61 -8.50
C LEU A 35 31.97 -16.13 -8.45
N PRO A 36 30.85 -16.64 -7.88
CA PRO A 36 29.81 -16.01 -7.06
C PRO A 36 29.79 -16.66 -5.63
N ALA A 37 28.75 -16.72 -4.79
CA ALA A 37 27.35 -16.25 -4.80
C ALA A 37 26.83 -16.04 -3.36
N VAL A 38 25.76 -15.23 -3.19
CA VAL A 38 24.75 -15.40 -2.13
C VAL A 38 23.38 -15.12 -2.74
N SER A 39 22.46 -16.08 -2.63
CA SER A 39 21.12 -16.05 -3.23
C SER A 39 20.05 -15.76 -2.17
N LEU A 40 19.27 -14.69 -2.38
CA LEU A 40 18.03 -14.42 -1.64
C LEU A 40 16.85 -14.66 -2.58
N GLY A 41 16.06 -15.70 -2.29
CA GLY A 41 14.97 -16.14 -3.14
C GLY A 41 13.70 -15.34 -2.93
N VAL A 42 13.45 -14.38 -3.82
CA VAL A 42 12.07 -13.90 -4.06
C VAL A 42 11.40 -14.93 -4.97
N GLY A 43 10.26 -15.44 -4.55
CA GLY A 43 9.43 -16.39 -5.30
C GLY A 43 8.73 -15.76 -6.50
N LEU A 44 9.50 -15.21 -7.45
CA LEU A 44 9.04 -15.02 -8.82
C LEU A 44 8.78 -16.41 -9.40
N VAL A 45 7.52 -16.85 -9.35
CA VAL A 45 7.04 -17.93 -10.21
C VAL A 45 7.26 -17.45 -11.64
N ALA A 46 8.33 -17.96 -12.26
CA ALA A 46 8.57 -17.76 -13.67
C ALA A 46 7.44 -18.48 -14.41
N PHE A 47 6.40 -17.73 -14.77
CA PHE A 47 5.45 -18.17 -15.78
C PHE A 47 6.25 -18.63 -17.00
N PRO A 48 5.85 -19.75 -17.66
CA PRO A 48 6.50 -20.16 -18.89
C PRO A 48 6.47 -18.95 -19.84
N THR A 49 7.64 -18.54 -20.32
CA THR A 49 7.75 -17.49 -21.33
C THR A 49 6.92 -17.95 -22.52
N GLY A 50 5.75 -17.32 -22.71
CA GLY A 50 4.79 -17.77 -23.69
C GLY A 50 5.46 -17.93 -25.04
N GLU A 51 5.35 -19.13 -25.63
CA GLU A 51 5.61 -19.27 -27.05
C GLU A 51 4.74 -18.22 -27.76
N ALA A 52 5.35 -17.42 -28.62
CA ALA A 52 4.62 -16.41 -29.37
C ALA A 52 3.57 -17.15 -30.23
N LEU A 53 2.31 -17.08 -29.80
CA LEU A 53 1.19 -17.68 -30.49
C LEU A 53 1.19 -17.16 -31.92
N ALA A 54 1.24 -18.07 -32.90
CA ALA A 54 1.26 -17.69 -34.30
C ALA A 54 0.02 -16.84 -34.62
N ASP A 55 0.22 -15.78 -35.43
CA ASP A 55 -0.88 -14.96 -35.94
C ASP A 55 -1.95 -15.86 -36.61
N PRO A 56 -3.25 -15.56 -36.45
CA PRO A 56 -4.30 -16.21 -37.23
C PRO A 56 -4.11 -15.92 -38.73
N ILE A 57 -4.57 -16.83 -39.58
CA ILE A 57 -4.45 -16.73 -41.04
C ILE A 57 -5.83 -16.42 -41.65
N SER A 58 -5.84 -15.56 -42.66
CA SER A 58 -7.02 -14.87 -43.19
C SER A 58 -7.71 -15.64 -44.34
N ILE A 59 -9.01 -15.97 -44.29
CA ILE A 59 -9.77 -16.50 -45.46
C ILE A 59 -10.48 -15.39 -46.26
N PRO A 60 -10.16 -15.17 -47.55
CA PRO A 60 -10.77 -14.33 -48.60
C PRO A 60 -12.30 -14.12 -48.70
N LEU A 61 -12.95 -13.64 -47.63
CA LEU A 61 -14.31 -13.13 -47.60
C LEU A 61 -14.40 -11.65 -48.04
N GLU A 62 -15.50 -11.31 -48.70
CA GLU A 62 -15.89 -9.95 -49.12
C GLU A 62 -17.40 -9.76 -48.86
N TYR A 63 -17.80 -8.73 -48.10
CA TYR A 63 -19.22 -8.35 -48.01
C TYR A 63 -19.61 -7.57 -49.26
N VAL A 64 -20.63 -8.04 -49.98
CA VAL A 64 -21.14 -7.38 -51.18
C VAL A 64 -22.31 -6.47 -50.79
N GLY A 65 -22.30 -5.22 -51.29
CA GLY A 65 -23.32 -4.21 -51.02
C GLY A 65 -23.62 -3.36 -52.25
N GLU A 66 -24.84 -2.81 -52.30
CA GLU A 66 -25.55 -2.33 -53.49
C GLU A 66 -25.90 -3.42 -54.52
N GLY A 67 -27.14 -3.91 -54.44
CA GLY A 67 -27.75 -4.84 -55.40
C GLY A 67 -27.89 -6.28 -54.89
N HIS A 68 -26.90 -6.74 -54.11
CA HIS A 68 -26.80 -8.12 -53.63
C HIS A 68 -26.23 -8.14 -52.19
N ASP A 69 -27.09 -8.16 -51.17
CA ASP A 69 -26.67 -8.27 -49.75
C ASP A 69 -26.23 -9.70 -49.40
N ARG A 70 -25.00 -10.04 -49.82
CA ARG A 70 -24.42 -11.40 -49.76
C ARG A 70 -23.02 -11.37 -49.16
N LEU A 71 -22.62 -12.46 -48.52
CA LEU A 71 -21.22 -12.72 -48.21
C LEU A 71 -20.57 -13.52 -49.35
N GLY A 72 -19.52 -12.97 -49.97
CA GLY A 72 -18.76 -13.61 -51.03
C GLY A 72 -17.45 -14.21 -50.53
N ILE A 73 -16.97 -15.27 -51.18
CA ILE A 73 -15.64 -15.85 -50.96
C ILE A 73 -14.85 -15.98 -52.26
N TRP A 74 -13.58 -15.57 -52.25
CA TRP A 74 -12.69 -15.57 -53.42
C TRP A 74 -11.74 -16.77 -53.43
N ALA A 75 -11.75 -17.54 -54.53
CA ALA A 75 -10.92 -18.74 -54.67
C ALA A 75 -10.57 -19.13 -56.12
N LYS A 76 -9.58 -19.99 -56.26
CA LYS A 76 -9.08 -20.61 -57.51
C LYS A 76 -9.24 -22.13 -57.44
N ILE A 77 -9.79 -22.71 -58.51
CA ILE A 77 -9.82 -24.16 -58.75
C ILE A 77 -8.66 -24.52 -59.68
N ASN A 78 -7.81 -25.45 -59.26
CA ASN A 78 -6.63 -25.96 -59.98
C ASN A 78 -5.74 -24.82 -60.53
N ASN A 79 -5.70 -24.67 -61.86
CA ASN A 79 -4.96 -23.65 -62.60
C ASN A 79 -5.86 -22.52 -63.15
N GLY A 80 -7.11 -22.42 -62.70
CA GLY A 80 -8.08 -21.42 -63.11
C GLY A 80 -7.83 -20.03 -62.51
N ASN A 81 -8.58 -19.05 -63.03
CA ASN A 81 -8.58 -17.67 -62.51
C ASN A 81 -9.25 -17.58 -61.13
N ALA A 82 -9.00 -16.49 -60.40
CA ALA A 82 -9.78 -16.19 -59.20
C ALA A 82 -11.24 -15.97 -59.59
N GLN A 83 -12.15 -16.60 -58.86
CA GLN A 83 -13.59 -16.39 -58.98
C GLN A 83 -14.17 -16.17 -57.59
N ARG A 84 -15.24 -15.38 -57.53
CA ARG A 84 -16.04 -15.15 -56.33
C ARG A 84 -17.20 -16.14 -56.31
N TYR A 85 -17.49 -16.69 -55.14
CA TYR A 85 -18.59 -17.61 -54.88
C TYR A 85 -19.48 -17.04 -53.78
N VAL A 86 -20.77 -17.34 -53.78
CA VAL A 86 -21.63 -17.02 -52.62
C VAL A 86 -21.18 -17.93 -51.48
N PHE A 87 -20.81 -17.37 -50.33
CA PHE A 87 -20.55 -18.15 -49.14
C PHE A 87 -21.88 -18.45 -48.45
N ASP A 88 -22.23 -19.72 -48.36
CA ASP A 88 -23.55 -20.21 -47.97
C ASP A 88 -23.37 -21.33 -46.95
N THR A 89 -23.83 -21.10 -45.71
CA THR A 89 -23.73 -22.07 -44.62
C THR A 89 -24.87 -23.08 -44.57
N GLY A 90 -25.96 -22.86 -45.31
CA GLY A 90 -27.04 -23.84 -45.49
C GLY A 90 -26.87 -24.76 -46.71
N SER A 91 -25.87 -24.55 -47.56
CA SER A 91 -25.63 -25.40 -48.75
C SER A 91 -24.67 -26.57 -48.49
N ASP A 92 -24.99 -27.76 -49.02
CA ASP A 92 -24.29 -29.03 -48.78
C ASP A 92 -22.97 -29.25 -49.57
N GLN A 93 -22.60 -28.34 -50.48
CA GLN A 93 -21.48 -28.58 -51.41
C GLN A 93 -21.05 -27.32 -52.17
N LEU A 94 -19.82 -27.35 -52.71
CA LEU A 94 -19.40 -26.38 -53.73
C LEU A 94 -20.11 -26.65 -55.06
N ASN A 95 -21.17 -25.88 -55.33
CA ASN A 95 -21.86 -25.83 -56.61
C ASN A 95 -21.20 -24.76 -57.49
N THR A 96 -20.39 -25.15 -58.47
CA THR A 96 -19.46 -24.23 -59.18
C THR A 96 -19.52 -24.31 -60.72
N GLN A 97 -19.48 -23.15 -61.37
CA GLN A 97 -19.27 -23.01 -62.81
C GLN A 97 -17.79 -23.20 -63.18
N ILE A 98 -17.37 -24.45 -63.33
CA ILE A 98 -16.00 -24.78 -63.80
C ILE A 98 -15.92 -24.65 -65.32
N GLY A 99 -15.08 -23.76 -65.83
CA GLY A 99 -14.83 -23.59 -67.27
C GLY A 99 -14.06 -24.75 -67.92
N SER A 100 -13.93 -24.75 -69.24
CA SER A 100 -13.23 -25.81 -70.00
C SER A 100 -11.70 -25.63 -70.04
N GLU A 101 -11.23 -24.45 -69.66
CA GLU A 101 -9.83 -24.06 -69.52
C GLU A 101 -9.16 -24.58 -68.23
N VAL A 102 -9.94 -24.98 -67.24
CA VAL A 102 -9.46 -25.55 -65.98
C VAL A 102 -9.07 -27.01 -66.18
N THR A 103 -7.77 -27.32 -66.05
CA THR A 103 -7.24 -28.68 -66.17
C THR A 103 -7.28 -29.42 -64.84
N GLY A 104 -7.11 -30.74 -64.83
CA GLY A 104 -7.14 -31.55 -63.60
C GLY A 104 -8.54 -31.86 -63.04
N VAL A 105 -9.60 -31.48 -63.74
CA VAL A 105 -10.99 -31.77 -63.36
C VAL A 105 -11.41 -33.13 -63.92
N ARG A 106 -11.91 -34.04 -63.07
CA ARG A 106 -12.34 -35.41 -63.46
C ARG A 106 -13.80 -35.64 -63.06
N PRO A 107 -14.70 -36.06 -63.97
CA PRO A 107 -16.05 -36.50 -63.58
C PRO A 107 -16.01 -37.72 -62.66
N ILE A 108 -16.87 -37.72 -61.65
CA ILE A 108 -17.20 -38.92 -60.87
C ILE A 108 -18.17 -39.79 -61.71
N ALA A 109 -18.19 -41.09 -61.48
CA ALA A 109 -18.98 -42.05 -62.25
C ALA A 109 -20.46 -42.10 -61.82
N ASP A 110 -21.10 -40.94 -61.72
CA ASP A 110 -22.51 -40.76 -61.38
C ASP A 110 -23.31 -40.08 -62.52
N THR A 111 -24.63 -40.20 -62.46
CA THR A 111 -25.54 -39.53 -63.42
C THR A 111 -25.78 -38.10 -62.94
N PRO A 112 -25.84 -37.08 -63.83
CA PRO A 112 -26.25 -35.74 -63.45
C PRO A 112 -27.58 -35.75 -62.68
N TYR A 113 -27.67 -34.89 -61.68
CA TYR A 113 -28.84 -34.76 -60.81
C TYR A 113 -29.27 -33.30 -60.72
N VAL A 114 -30.37 -33.03 -60.02
CA VAL A 114 -30.86 -31.67 -59.74
C VAL A 114 -30.72 -31.39 -58.25
N TYR A 115 -30.12 -30.25 -57.92
CA TYR A 115 -30.09 -29.68 -56.58
C TYR A 115 -31.08 -28.52 -56.56
N THR A 116 -32.14 -28.64 -55.79
CA THR A 116 -33.19 -27.62 -55.66
C THR A 116 -32.96 -26.76 -54.41
N TYR A 117 -33.43 -25.52 -54.44
CA TYR A 117 -33.40 -24.60 -53.30
C TYR A 117 -34.82 -24.18 -52.90
N GLY A 118 -35.02 -23.84 -51.62
CA GLY A 118 -36.27 -23.29 -51.11
C GLY A 118 -37.48 -24.20 -51.34
N ASP A 119 -38.56 -23.66 -51.90
CA ASP A 119 -39.82 -24.38 -52.20
C ASP A 119 -39.71 -25.44 -53.33
N GLY A 120 -38.50 -25.83 -53.69
CA GLY A 120 -38.19 -26.77 -54.76
C GLY A 120 -38.31 -26.18 -56.17
N THR A 121 -38.88 -24.98 -56.37
CA THR A 121 -39.26 -24.54 -57.73
C THR A 121 -38.10 -24.09 -58.63
N TYR A 122 -36.90 -23.95 -58.07
CA TYR A 122 -35.67 -23.57 -58.77
C TYR A 122 -34.45 -24.34 -58.26
N GLY A 123 -33.40 -24.42 -59.08
CA GLY A 123 -32.22 -25.22 -58.75
C GLY A 123 -31.11 -25.22 -59.78
N ASN A 124 -30.10 -26.04 -59.52
CA ASN A 124 -28.98 -26.32 -60.40
C ASN A 124 -28.99 -27.78 -60.87
N LYS A 125 -28.75 -28.00 -62.16
CA LYS A 125 -28.40 -29.32 -62.70
C LYS A 125 -26.89 -29.49 -62.58
N LEU A 126 -26.47 -30.54 -61.88
CA LEU A 126 -25.08 -30.73 -61.43
C LEU A 126 -24.47 -32.03 -61.97
N GLN A 127 -23.14 -32.08 -62.02
CA GLN A 127 -22.34 -33.30 -62.16
C GLN A 127 -21.19 -33.25 -61.15
N ASN A 128 -21.00 -34.28 -60.36
CA ASN A 128 -19.90 -34.33 -59.39
C ASN A 128 -18.54 -34.53 -60.09
N VAL A 129 -17.53 -33.83 -59.59
CA VAL A 129 -16.15 -33.85 -60.12
C VAL A 129 -15.11 -33.87 -59.00
N GLU A 130 -13.92 -34.40 -59.31
CA GLU A 130 -12.71 -34.24 -58.50
C GLU A 130 -11.80 -33.15 -59.09
N ILE A 131 -11.21 -32.31 -58.24
CA ILE A 131 -10.27 -31.23 -58.58
C ILE A 131 -8.95 -31.39 -57.81
N ASP A 132 -7.81 -31.19 -58.47
CA ASP A 132 -6.46 -31.40 -57.89
C ASP A 132 -6.11 -30.43 -56.75
N LYS A 133 -6.60 -29.18 -56.78
CA LYS A 133 -6.26 -28.14 -55.80
C LYS A 133 -7.36 -27.08 -55.67
N PHE A 134 -7.62 -26.65 -54.45
CA PHE A 134 -8.37 -25.43 -54.15
C PHE A 134 -7.46 -24.41 -53.45
N THR A 135 -7.52 -23.14 -53.85
CA THR A 135 -6.67 -22.06 -53.30
C THR A 135 -7.52 -20.83 -53.02
N TYR A 136 -7.55 -20.37 -51.78
CA TYR A 136 -8.15 -19.09 -51.43
C TYR A 136 -7.26 -17.94 -51.91
N VAL A 137 -7.88 -16.86 -52.39
CA VAL A 137 -7.16 -15.69 -52.91
C VAL A 137 -7.89 -14.42 -52.49
N ASP A 138 -7.21 -13.46 -51.86
CA ASP A 138 -7.81 -12.17 -51.47
C ASP A 138 -8.36 -11.38 -52.68
N PRO A 139 -9.29 -10.41 -52.48
CA PRO A 139 -9.88 -9.64 -53.59
C PRO A 139 -8.83 -8.97 -54.50
N ASP A 140 -7.73 -8.50 -53.92
CA ASP A 140 -6.59 -7.88 -54.61
C ASP A 140 -5.57 -8.88 -55.21
N GLN A 141 -5.73 -10.17 -54.92
CA GLN A 141 -4.86 -11.28 -55.35
C GLN A 141 -3.38 -11.20 -54.92
N LYS A 142 -3.11 -10.55 -53.77
CA LYS A 142 -1.79 -10.44 -53.13
C LYS A 142 -1.48 -11.59 -52.16
N ILE A 143 -2.51 -12.19 -51.55
CA ILE A 143 -2.45 -13.26 -50.55
C ILE A 143 -3.11 -14.51 -51.14
N THR A 144 -2.35 -15.60 -51.23
CA THR A 144 -2.87 -16.90 -51.66
C THR A 144 -2.66 -17.94 -50.57
N ILE A 145 -3.71 -18.63 -50.15
CA ILE A 145 -3.68 -19.67 -49.13
C ILE A 145 -4.20 -20.96 -49.75
N ASP A 146 -3.34 -21.97 -49.78
CA ASP A 146 -3.71 -23.31 -50.22
C ASP A 146 -4.72 -23.90 -49.24
N GLY A 147 -5.80 -24.49 -49.75
CA GLY A 147 -6.74 -25.22 -48.89
C GLY A 147 -6.05 -26.40 -48.18
N PRO A 148 -6.49 -26.78 -46.97
CA PRO A 148 -6.17 -28.09 -46.39
C PRO A 148 -6.87 -29.19 -47.19
N SER A 149 -6.09 -30.16 -47.70
CA SER A 149 -6.65 -31.38 -48.28
C SER A 149 -7.17 -32.28 -47.17
N VAL A 150 -8.40 -32.77 -47.30
CA VAL A 150 -9.05 -33.60 -46.26
C VAL A 150 -8.58 -35.06 -46.27
N SER A 151 -7.77 -35.47 -47.26
CA SER A 151 -7.04 -36.75 -47.29
C SER A 151 -5.87 -36.69 -48.28
N ASP A 152 -5.17 -37.81 -48.50
CA ASP A 152 -4.24 -38.02 -49.64
C ASP A 152 -4.93 -37.95 -51.03
N LYS A 153 -6.27 -37.82 -51.05
CA LYS A 153 -7.12 -37.76 -52.25
C LYS A 153 -7.64 -36.33 -52.46
N LYS A 154 -8.13 -36.10 -53.68
CA LYS A 154 -8.43 -34.79 -54.28
C LYS A 154 -9.73 -34.19 -53.72
N TYR A 155 -9.87 -32.86 -53.84
CA TYR A 155 -11.11 -32.17 -53.47
C TYR A 155 -12.26 -32.60 -54.38
N ARG A 156 -13.49 -32.61 -53.84
CA ARG A 156 -14.73 -32.82 -54.60
C ARG A 156 -15.48 -31.50 -54.78
N ALA A 157 -16.18 -31.37 -55.90
CA ALA A 157 -17.07 -30.24 -56.18
C ALA A 157 -18.18 -30.69 -57.13
N ALA A 158 -19.29 -29.96 -57.20
CA ALA A 158 -20.35 -30.17 -58.16
C ALA A 158 -20.28 -29.13 -59.28
N ARG A 159 -20.07 -29.59 -60.51
CA ARG A 159 -20.02 -28.73 -61.70
C ARG A 159 -21.43 -28.37 -62.14
N ILE A 160 -21.74 -27.08 -62.17
CA ILE A 160 -23.00 -26.56 -62.74
C ILE A 160 -23.01 -26.84 -64.24
N LEU A 161 -24.03 -27.57 -64.70
CA LEU A 161 -24.33 -27.80 -66.11
C LEU A 161 -25.40 -26.84 -66.63
N ASP A 162 -26.42 -26.57 -65.83
CA ASP A 162 -27.56 -25.70 -66.15
C ASP A 162 -28.23 -25.14 -64.89
N PHE A 163 -28.64 -23.87 -64.93
CA PHE A 163 -29.63 -23.32 -63.99
C PHE A 163 -31.03 -23.72 -64.45
N VAL A 164 -31.83 -24.30 -63.57
CA VAL A 164 -33.11 -24.95 -63.91
C VAL A 164 -34.27 -24.48 -63.04
N TYR A 165 -35.46 -24.38 -63.64
CA TYR A 165 -36.66 -23.82 -63.03
C TYR A 165 -37.90 -24.61 -63.45
N THR A 166 -38.91 -24.72 -62.59
CA THR A 166 -40.21 -25.31 -62.98
C THR A 166 -40.94 -24.42 -63.99
N HIS A 167 -41.86 -24.99 -64.77
CA HIS A 167 -42.61 -24.23 -65.77
C HIS A 167 -43.42 -23.07 -65.16
N ALA A 168 -43.97 -23.29 -63.96
CA ALA A 168 -44.70 -22.27 -63.21
C ALA A 168 -43.78 -21.12 -62.80
N TYR A 169 -42.61 -21.43 -62.20
CA TYR A 169 -41.66 -20.41 -61.75
C TYR A 169 -41.12 -19.57 -62.92
N CYS A 170 -40.79 -20.21 -64.05
CA CYS A 170 -40.39 -19.51 -65.27
C CYS A 170 -41.42 -18.46 -65.72
N LYS A 171 -42.72 -18.79 -65.61
CA LYS A 171 -43.82 -17.93 -66.03
C LYS A 171 -44.08 -16.82 -65.01
N ASP A 172 -44.13 -17.15 -63.73
CA ASP A 172 -44.42 -16.22 -62.64
C ASP A 172 -43.30 -15.17 -62.48
N ASN A 173 -42.04 -15.55 -62.78
CA ASN A 173 -40.87 -14.66 -62.75
C ASN A 173 -40.39 -14.16 -64.13
N ASN A 174 -41.15 -14.41 -65.21
CA ASN A 174 -40.87 -13.93 -66.58
C ASN A 174 -39.48 -14.35 -67.14
N LEU A 175 -39.01 -15.55 -66.78
CA LEU A 175 -37.71 -16.11 -67.17
C LEU A 175 -37.75 -16.83 -68.54
N LYS A 176 -36.62 -16.82 -69.27
CA LYS A 176 -36.53 -17.36 -70.64
C LYS A 176 -36.11 -18.83 -70.68
N CYS A 177 -36.97 -19.70 -70.16
CA CYS A 177 -36.68 -21.12 -70.05
C CYS A 177 -36.76 -21.91 -71.39
N THR A 178 -36.22 -23.14 -71.41
CA THR A 178 -36.31 -24.07 -72.55
C THR A 178 -37.74 -24.59 -72.79
N PRO A 179 -38.16 -24.86 -74.05
CA PRO A 179 -39.55 -25.27 -74.33
C PRO A 179 -39.89 -26.70 -73.89
N GLY A 180 -38.88 -27.54 -73.67
CA GLY A 180 -38.98 -28.87 -73.10
C GLY A 180 -38.14 -28.99 -71.84
N SER A 181 -38.38 -30.04 -71.08
CA SER A 181 -37.60 -30.40 -69.89
C SER A 181 -36.14 -30.67 -70.25
N VAL A 182 -35.24 -30.37 -69.32
CA VAL A 182 -33.81 -30.72 -69.40
C VAL A 182 -33.38 -31.69 -68.28
N THR A 183 -34.36 -32.15 -67.51
CA THR A 183 -34.22 -32.93 -66.27
C THR A 183 -34.99 -34.26 -66.35
N ASP A 184 -35.49 -34.64 -67.53
CA ASP A 184 -36.23 -35.89 -67.74
C ASP A 184 -35.41 -37.13 -67.33
N GLY A 185 -35.96 -37.90 -66.39
CA GLY A 185 -35.33 -39.10 -65.85
C GLY A 185 -34.13 -38.84 -64.94
N LEU A 186 -33.85 -37.57 -64.59
CA LEU A 186 -32.92 -37.24 -63.53
C LEU A 186 -33.62 -37.31 -62.17
N LYS A 187 -32.80 -37.48 -61.14
CA LYS A 187 -33.21 -37.51 -59.73
C LYS A 187 -32.72 -36.25 -59.03
N ASP A 188 -33.24 -35.99 -57.83
CA ASP A 188 -32.64 -35.01 -56.92
C ASP A 188 -31.29 -35.51 -56.35
N MET A 189 -30.65 -34.69 -55.50
CA MET A 189 -29.39 -35.03 -54.84
C MET A 189 -29.48 -36.24 -53.89
N TYR A 190 -30.66 -36.56 -53.37
CA TYR A 190 -30.92 -37.69 -52.47
C TYR A 190 -31.35 -38.95 -53.23
N GLY A 191 -31.50 -38.87 -54.55
CA GLY A 191 -31.87 -39.99 -55.43
C GLY A 191 -33.38 -40.20 -55.56
N GLN A 192 -34.23 -39.26 -55.16
CA GLN A 192 -35.68 -39.32 -55.40
C GLN A 192 -36.05 -38.80 -56.79
N ASP A 193 -37.23 -39.19 -57.27
CA ASP A 193 -37.73 -38.75 -58.59
C ASP A 193 -38.33 -37.34 -58.47
N LEU A 194 -38.01 -36.47 -59.43
CA LEU A 194 -38.43 -35.07 -59.43
C LEU A 194 -39.95 -34.94 -59.56
N GLN A 195 -40.58 -34.20 -58.64
CA GLN A 195 -42.04 -34.02 -58.57
C GLN A 195 -42.62 -33.33 -59.81
N GLU A 196 -41.89 -32.37 -60.38
CA GLU A 196 -42.23 -31.68 -61.63
C GLU A 196 -41.01 -31.58 -62.58
N PRO A 197 -41.21 -31.50 -63.91
CA PRO A 197 -40.13 -31.33 -64.87
C PRO A 197 -39.57 -29.89 -64.89
N TYR A 198 -38.23 -29.77 -64.85
CA TYR A 198 -37.53 -28.48 -64.90
C TYR A 198 -36.98 -28.15 -66.28
N HIS A 199 -36.99 -26.86 -66.59
CA HIS A 199 -36.49 -26.25 -67.81
C HIS A 199 -35.23 -25.43 -67.53
N ALA A 200 -34.21 -25.49 -68.39
CA ALA A 200 -33.03 -24.65 -68.25
C ALA A 200 -33.33 -23.19 -68.64
N ASP A 201 -32.74 -22.24 -67.93
CA ASP A 201 -32.69 -20.85 -68.35
C ASP A 201 -31.73 -20.68 -69.53
N LYS A 202 -32.25 -20.18 -70.65
CA LYS A 202 -31.47 -19.93 -71.87
C LYS A 202 -30.49 -18.77 -71.73
N GLU A 203 -30.83 -17.77 -70.93
CA GLU A 203 -30.01 -16.57 -70.73
C GLU A 203 -28.78 -16.92 -69.88
N GLN A 204 -28.97 -17.63 -68.78
CA GLN A 204 -27.87 -18.13 -67.94
C GLN A 204 -26.99 -19.13 -68.69
N ARG A 205 -27.59 -20.10 -69.42
CA ARG A 205 -26.83 -21.02 -70.31
C ARG A 205 -26.00 -20.27 -71.36
N ALA A 206 -26.53 -19.19 -71.94
CA ALA A 206 -25.81 -18.37 -72.91
C ALA A 206 -24.62 -17.62 -72.28
N LYS A 207 -24.76 -17.10 -71.05
CA LYS A 207 -23.64 -16.51 -70.29
C LYS A 207 -22.53 -17.54 -70.04
N MET A 208 -22.87 -18.72 -69.51
CA MET A 208 -21.90 -19.80 -69.26
C MET A 208 -21.14 -20.21 -70.54
N THR A 209 -21.87 -20.40 -71.64
CA THR A 209 -21.28 -20.77 -72.94
C THR A 209 -20.33 -19.69 -73.49
N ALA A 210 -20.54 -18.43 -73.12
CA ALA A 210 -19.69 -17.30 -73.48
C ALA A 210 -18.52 -17.06 -72.50
N GLY A 211 -18.29 -17.96 -71.54
CA GLY A 211 -17.24 -17.82 -70.52
C GLY A 211 -17.53 -16.73 -69.48
N LYS A 212 -18.79 -16.32 -69.33
CA LYS A 212 -19.23 -15.36 -68.30
C LYS A 212 -19.87 -16.10 -67.13
N MET A 213 -19.78 -15.50 -65.94
CA MET A 213 -20.55 -15.91 -64.77
C MET A 213 -22.05 -15.82 -65.06
N ALA A 214 -22.81 -16.78 -64.55
CA ALA A 214 -24.22 -16.97 -64.87
C ALA A 214 -25.17 -16.94 -63.66
N ASP A 215 -24.66 -16.55 -62.49
CA ASP A 215 -25.48 -16.32 -61.29
C ASP A 215 -25.95 -14.85 -61.20
N GLU A 216 -26.61 -14.49 -60.08
CA GLU A 216 -26.92 -13.12 -59.59
C GLU A 216 -26.05 -12.03 -60.27
N GLY A 217 -26.61 -11.26 -61.21
CA GLY A 217 -25.92 -10.16 -61.92
C GLY A 217 -24.77 -10.54 -62.88
N GLY A 218 -24.15 -11.71 -62.69
CA GLY A 218 -22.82 -12.06 -63.19
C GLY A 218 -21.71 -11.90 -62.13
N ASP A 219 -22.07 -11.78 -60.84
CA ASP A 219 -21.17 -11.45 -59.73
C ASP A 219 -20.58 -12.66 -58.99
N PHE A 220 -21.12 -13.86 -59.22
CA PHE A 220 -20.67 -15.12 -58.60
C PHE A 220 -20.55 -16.26 -59.63
N ALA A 221 -19.59 -17.15 -59.40
CA ALA A 221 -19.38 -18.38 -60.17
C ALA A 221 -20.17 -19.58 -59.62
N GLY A 222 -21.02 -19.36 -58.61
CA GLY A 222 -21.83 -20.37 -57.93
C GLY A 222 -21.71 -20.29 -56.41
N THR A 223 -22.21 -21.31 -55.72
CA THR A 223 -22.35 -21.38 -54.27
C THR A 223 -21.23 -22.20 -53.65
N PHE A 224 -20.45 -21.61 -52.73
CA PHE A 224 -19.57 -22.32 -51.81
C PHE A 224 -20.40 -22.77 -50.61
N GLY A 225 -20.91 -23.99 -50.67
CA GLY A 225 -21.65 -24.62 -49.57
C GLY A 225 -20.75 -25.07 -48.44
N ALA A 226 -21.17 -24.78 -47.21
CA ALA A 226 -20.48 -25.07 -45.97
C ALA A 226 -21.23 -26.00 -44.99
N GLY A 227 -22.35 -26.63 -45.33
CA GLY A 227 -22.63 -28.06 -45.02
C GLY A 227 -22.60 -28.71 -43.60
N ASP A 228 -23.51 -29.68 -43.37
CA ASP A 228 -23.62 -30.61 -42.21
C ASP A 228 -22.38 -31.51 -41.94
N PHE A 229 -21.46 -31.04 -41.09
CA PHE A 229 -20.28 -31.83 -40.69
C PHE A 229 -20.60 -33.10 -39.88
N LEU A 230 -21.82 -33.26 -39.36
CA LEU A 230 -22.05 -34.12 -38.20
C LEU A 230 -22.75 -35.44 -38.54
N GLY A 231 -23.44 -35.53 -39.68
CA GLY A 231 -24.01 -36.79 -40.17
C GLY A 231 -22.96 -37.87 -40.45
N LYS A 232 -23.05 -39.02 -39.76
CA LYS A 232 -22.16 -40.21 -39.88
C LYS A 232 -22.03 -40.80 -41.31
N THR A 233 -22.78 -40.30 -42.29
CA THR A 233 -22.87 -40.83 -43.66
C THR A 233 -22.72 -39.76 -44.78
N SER A 234 -22.41 -38.50 -44.47
CA SER A 234 -22.32 -37.43 -45.48
C SER A 234 -20.93 -37.30 -46.14
N VAL A 235 -20.89 -36.93 -47.44
CA VAL A 235 -19.71 -37.13 -48.31
C VAL A 235 -19.46 -36.04 -49.38
N TRP A 236 -19.96 -34.80 -49.20
CA TRP A 236 -20.03 -33.77 -50.28
C TRP A 236 -19.46 -32.37 -50.01
N GLY A 237 -19.30 -31.95 -48.75
CA GLY A 237 -18.65 -30.69 -48.38
C GLY A 237 -17.15 -30.60 -48.73
N MET A 238 -16.58 -29.40 -48.79
CA MET A 238 -15.24 -29.21 -49.38
C MET A 238 -14.06 -29.04 -48.40
N MET A 239 -14.33 -28.85 -47.10
CA MET A 239 -13.35 -28.33 -46.14
C MET A 239 -13.61 -28.79 -44.70
N GLY A 240 -12.71 -29.57 -44.09
CA GLY A 240 -12.52 -29.40 -42.65
C GLY A 240 -11.65 -30.42 -41.94
N SER A 241 -10.79 -29.88 -41.07
CA SER A 241 -10.18 -30.58 -39.96
C SER A 241 -9.76 -29.56 -38.90
N VAL A 242 -9.86 -29.93 -37.63
CA VAL A 242 -9.41 -29.11 -36.49
C VAL A 242 -8.06 -29.64 -36.02
N THR A 243 -7.12 -28.73 -35.73
CA THR A 243 -5.86 -29.05 -35.04
C THR A 243 -5.79 -28.33 -33.69
N ARG A 244 -4.86 -28.73 -32.81
CA ARG A 244 -4.65 -28.04 -31.51
C ARG A 244 -4.25 -26.57 -31.65
N SER A 245 -3.67 -26.16 -32.78
CA SER A 245 -3.36 -24.76 -33.13
C SER A 245 -4.48 -24.07 -33.94
N GLY A 246 -5.37 -24.84 -34.57
CA GLY A 246 -6.69 -24.43 -35.04
C GLY A 246 -6.89 -24.37 -36.57
N TYR A 247 -8.13 -24.58 -37.01
CA TYR A 247 -8.75 -24.23 -38.30
C TYR A 247 -10.27 -24.37 -38.09
N VAL A 248 -11.10 -23.44 -38.58
CA VAL A 248 -12.57 -23.62 -38.61
C VAL A 248 -13.21 -22.98 -39.85
N VAL A 249 -13.86 -23.82 -40.65
CA VAL A 249 -14.87 -23.52 -41.68
C VAL A 249 -15.82 -24.74 -41.65
N SER A 250 -17.12 -24.57 -41.88
CA SER A 250 -18.06 -25.69 -41.93
C SER A 250 -18.03 -26.44 -43.30
N ALA A 251 -18.38 -27.75 -43.34
CA ALA A 251 -18.64 -28.56 -44.55
C ALA A 251 -19.17 -30.01 -44.25
N ASN A 252 -20.06 -30.61 -45.05
CA ASN A 252 -20.49 -32.03 -44.89
C ASN A 252 -19.48 -33.09 -45.42
N VAL A 253 -18.35 -33.37 -44.75
CA VAL A 253 -17.53 -34.57 -45.07
C VAL A 253 -16.87 -35.23 -43.87
N ASN A 254 -17.02 -36.56 -43.79
CA ASN A 254 -15.99 -37.45 -43.24
C ASN A 254 -15.16 -38.11 -44.39
N PRO A 255 -13.83 -37.93 -44.48
CA PRO A 255 -13.03 -38.40 -45.62
C PRO A 255 -12.68 -39.91 -45.62
N ASP A 256 -12.57 -40.57 -44.46
CA ASP A 256 -12.15 -41.98 -44.36
C ASP A 256 -12.74 -42.63 -43.09
N SER A 257 -13.29 -43.85 -43.22
CA SER A 257 -14.09 -44.52 -42.19
C SER A 257 -13.30 -45.28 -41.12
N GLU A 258 -11.98 -45.04 -40.98
CA GLU A 258 -11.10 -45.82 -40.09
C GLU A 258 -10.11 -44.97 -39.26
N SER A 259 -10.31 -43.64 -39.14
CA SER A 259 -9.49 -42.78 -38.26
C SER A 259 -10.27 -41.66 -37.57
N ASP A 260 -10.13 -41.53 -36.24
CA ASP A 260 -10.79 -40.52 -35.41
C ASP A 260 -10.30 -39.07 -35.68
N GLN A 261 -10.98 -38.33 -36.55
CA GLN A 261 -10.92 -36.86 -36.79
C GLN A 261 -11.96 -36.54 -37.90
N THR A 262 -12.77 -35.47 -37.96
CA THR A 262 -12.96 -34.23 -37.16
C THR A 262 -14.32 -33.58 -37.53
N PRO A 263 -15.13 -33.03 -36.60
CA PRO A 263 -16.45 -32.40 -36.86
C PRO A 263 -16.48 -30.85 -36.77
N GLY A 264 -17.61 -30.22 -37.13
CA GLY A 264 -17.76 -28.80 -37.54
C GLY A 264 -18.50 -27.84 -36.59
N CYS A 265 -18.94 -26.69 -37.11
CA CYS A 265 -19.05 -25.42 -36.35
C CYS A 265 -20.28 -24.54 -36.67
N SER A 266 -20.76 -23.83 -35.64
CA SER A 266 -21.65 -22.66 -35.81
C SER A 266 -20.86 -21.45 -36.33
N PRO A 267 -21.45 -20.55 -37.12
CA PRO A 267 -20.81 -20.16 -38.36
C PRO A 267 -19.60 -19.25 -38.19
N CYS A 268 -18.42 -19.85 -38.37
CA CYS A 268 -17.12 -19.22 -38.30
C CYS A 268 -16.27 -19.68 -39.49
N THR A 269 -15.58 -18.72 -40.14
CA THR A 269 -14.64 -18.96 -41.25
C THR A 269 -13.31 -18.31 -40.92
N ILE A 270 -12.56 -18.90 -39.97
CA ILE A 270 -11.23 -18.42 -39.55
C ILE A 270 -10.27 -19.58 -39.27
N VAL A 271 -9.04 -19.41 -39.72
CA VAL A 271 -7.94 -20.36 -39.60
C VAL A 271 -7.07 -20.07 -38.38
N ASN A 272 -6.62 -21.11 -37.68
CA ASN A 272 -5.55 -21.03 -36.67
C ASN A 272 -5.84 -20.06 -35.51
N LEU A 273 -7.04 -20.19 -34.90
CA LEU A 273 -7.44 -19.41 -33.72
C LEU A 273 -6.65 -19.82 -32.48
N ASN A 274 -5.85 -18.89 -31.96
CA ASN A 274 -5.17 -19.04 -30.67
C ASN A 274 -6.17 -19.03 -29.49
N PRO A 275 -5.78 -19.51 -28.28
CA PRO A 275 -6.70 -19.61 -27.15
C PRO A 275 -7.40 -18.29 -26.79
N SER A 276 -6.69 -17.16 -26.84
CA SER A 276 -7.24 -15.84 -26.55
C SER A 276 -8.40 -15.48 -27.47
N LEU A 277 -8.33 -15.81 -28.77
CA LEU A 277 -9.43 -15.59 -29.71
C LEU A 277 -10.62 -16.54 -29.48
N ARG A 278 -10.36 -17.80 -29.07
CA ARG A 278 -11.43 -18.79 -28.80
C ARG A 278 -12.31 -18.40 -27.61
N VAL A 279 -11.71 -17.85 -26.55
CA VAL A 279 -12.41 -17.44 -25.31
C VAL A 279 -13.41 -16.30 -25.53
N GLN A 280 -13.24 -15.52 -26.59
CA GLN A 280 -14.15 -14.40 -26.93
C GLN A 280 -15.52 -14.87 -27.46
N TYR A 281 -15.68 -16.15 -27.79
CA TYR A 281 -16.84 -16.66 -28.53
C TYR A 281 -17.93 -17.30 -27.67
N THR A 282 -17.57 -17.96 -26.55
CA THR A 282 -18.49 -18.84 -25.80
C THR A 282 -19.77 -18.17 -25.31
N ASN A 283 -19.76 -16.87 -25.09
CA ASN A 283 -20.88 -16.10 -24.53
C ASN A 283 -21.72 -15.38 -25.60
N ALA A 284 -21.20 -15.27 -26.83
CA ALA A 284 -21.80 -14.45 -27.88
C ALA A 284 -22.92 -15.15 -28.66
N MET A 285 -22.89 -16.49 -28.70
CA MET A 285 -23.91 -17.33 -29.33
C MET A 285 -24.92 -17.84 -28.29
N PRO A 286 -26.23 -17.80 -28.58
CA PRO A 286 -27.20 -18.59 -27.85
C PRO A 286 -27.03 -20.05 -28.31
N TRP A 287 -26.54 -20.94 -27.46
CA TRP A 287 -26.47 -22.37 -27.79
C TRP A 287 -27.83 -23.01 -27.54
N GLY A 288 -28.39 -23.68 -28.54
CA GLY A 288 -29.68 -24.36 -28.41
C GLY A 288 -29.57 -25.63 -27.57
N GLU A 289 -30.68 -26.11 -27.01
CA GLU A 289 -30.71 -27.44 -26.40
C GLU A 289 -30.64 -28.52 -27.50
N PRO A 290 -29.82 -29.58 -27.36
CA PRO A 290 -29.78 -30.68 -28.33
C PRO A 290 -31.12 -31.41 -28.43
N GLU A 291 -31.57 -31.78 -29.65
CA GLU A 291 -32.75 -32.64 -29.80
C GLU A 291 -32.43 -34.13 -29.69
N GLU A 292 -33.41 -34.96 -29.30
CA GLU A 292 -33.24 -36.43 -29.27
C GLU A 292 -32.91 -37.03 -30.65
N LYS A 293 -33.22 -36.33 -31.75
CA LYS A 293 -32.88 -36.73 -33.11
C LYS A 293 -31.39 -36.54 -33.45
N ASP A 294 -30.69 -35.67 -32.72
CA ASP A 294 -29.29 -35.31 -32.98
C ASP A 294 -28.29 -36.33 -32.39
N GLN A 295 -28.76 -37.50 -31.94
CA GLN A 295 -27.90 -38.58 -31.41
C GLN A 295 -26.95 -39.19 -32.46
N ASP A 296 -27.15 -38.88 -33.74
CA ASP A 296 -26.22 -39.21 -34.82
C ASP A 296 -25.18 -38.11 -35.14
N SER A 297 -25.25 -36.95 -34.47
CA SER A 297 -24.32 -35.82 -34.61
C SER A 297 -23.24 -35.80 -33.50
N TYR A 298 -22.16 -35.01 -33.67
CA TYR A 298 -21.22 -34.72 -32.57
C TYR A 298 -21.56 -33.38 -31.91
N GLN A 299 -21.94 -33.45 -30.63
CA GLN A 299 -22.31 -32.28 -29.81
C GLN A 299 -21.13 -31.36 -29.45
N ASN A 300 -19.90 -31.88 -29.51
CA ASN A 300 -18.69 -31.12 -29.22
C ASN A 300 -17.53 -31.47 -30.18
N PHE A 301 -16.68 -30.50 -30.45
CA PHE A 301 -15.41 -30.64 -31.18
C PHE A 301 -14.43 -31.58 -30.44
N PRO A 302 -14.09 -32.76 -31.01
CA PRO A 302 -13.05 -33.63 -30.51
C PRO A 302 -11.68 -32.94 -30.54
N GLY A 303 -10.93 -33.09 -29.46
CA GLY A 303 -9.61 -32.49 -29.30
C GLY A 303 -9.59 -31.08 -28.68
N SER A 304 -10.73 -30.38 -28.64
CA SER A 304 -10.91 -29.12 -27.90
C SER A 304 -12.05 -29.14 -26.87
N GLY A 305 -13.04 -30.01 -26.98
CA GLY A 305 -14.21 -30.05 -26.09
C GLY A 305 -15.21 -28.92 -26.32
N ALA A 306 -15.07 -28.18 -27.42
CA ALA A 306 -15.86 -26.99 -27.71
C ALA A 306 -17.28 -27.33 -28.21
N ASN A 307 -18.30 -26.49 -28.01
CA ASN A 307 -19.65 -26.71 -28.57
C ASN A 307 -19.59 -26.69 -30.11
N ALA A 308 -20.11 -27.75 -30.73
CA ALA A 308 -20.28 -27.86 -32.17
C ALA A 308 -21.74 -27.55 -32.54
N SER A 309 -22.02 -27.29 -33.82
CA SER A 309 -23.36 -26.93 -34.29
C SER A 309 -23.72 -27.73 -35.54
N THR A 310 -24.99 -28.11 -35.63
CA THR A 310 -25.61 -28.78 -36.78
C THR A 310 -26.05 -27.76 -37.84
N GLU A 311 -26.37 -28.23 -39.04
CA GLU A 311 -27.00 -27.40 -40.10
C GLU A 311 -28.27 -26.73 -39.58
N TYR A 312 -29.12 -27.50 -38.88
CA TYR A 312 -30.23 -27.03 -38.08
C TYR A 312 -29.83 -27.09 -36.61
N GLU A 313 -29.53 -25.95 -36.01
CA GLU A 313 -29.10 -25.87 -34.62
C GLU A 313 -30.32 -25.90 -33.69
N GLY A 314 -30.32 -26.87 -32.78
CA GLY A 314 -30.93 -26.85 -31.44
C GLY A 314 -32.41 -26.50 -31.27
N SER A 315 -32.94 -26.79 -30.09
CA SER A 315 -34.35 -26.61 -29.75
C SER A 315 -34.54 -25.24 -29.06
N TYR A 316 -34.57 -24.17 -29.86
CA TYR A 316 -34.59 -22.77 -29.41
C TYR A 316 -35.96 -22.25 -28.97
N ASN A 317 -35.97 -21.31 -28.02
CA ASN A 317 -37.14 -20.51 -27.70
C ASN A 317 -37.20 -19.28 -28.64
N LEU A 318 -38.19 -19.21 -29.52
CA LEU A 318 -38.42 -18.06 -30.40
C LEU A 318 -39.49 -17.12 -29.84
N GLN A 319 -39.24 -15.82 -29.90
CA GLN A 319 -40.19 -14.77 -29.53
C GLN A 319 -40.42 -13.78 -30.69
N TYR A 320 -41.61 -13.78 -31.26
CA TYR A 320 -42.02 -12.95 -32.39
C TYR A 320 -42.54 -11.59 -31.93
N THR A 321 -41.89 -10.50 -32.32
CA THR A 321 -42.47 -9.16 -32.24
C THR A 321 -43.24 -8.90 -33.53
N VAL A 322 -44.55 -9.11 -33.52
CA VAL A 322 -45.44 -8.93 -34.69
C VAL A 322 -45.85 -7.47 -34.94
N LYS A 323 -45.63 -6.59 -33.96
CA LYS A 323 -45.87 -5.14 -34.04
C LYS A 323 -45.10 -4.41 -32.94
N ASP A 324 -44.51 -3.26 -33.26
CA ASP A 324 -43.78 -2.43 -32.29
C ASP A 324 -44.64 -2.08 -31.07
N GLY A 325 -44.09 -2.35 -29.88
CA GLY A 325 -44.74 -2.10 -28.59
C GLY A 325 -45.87 -3.07 -28.22
N ALA A 326 -46.16 -4.10 -29.02
CA ALA A 326 -47.01 -5.20 -28.60
C ALA A 326 -46.20 -6.20 -27.74
N PRO A 327 -46.83 -6.96 -26.82
CA PRO A 327 -46.19 -8.10 -26.18
C PRO A 327 -45.71 -9.10 -27.24
N PRO A 328 -44.51 -9.70 -27.08
CA PRO A 328 -44.05 -10.73 -28.01
C PRO A 328 -44.94 -11.98 -27.92
N ILE A 329 -45.07 -12.66 -29.05
CA ILE A 329 -45.67 -14.00 -29.13
C ILE A 329 -44.53 -15.00 -29.00
N THR A 330 -44.56 -15.89 -28.01
CA THR A 330 -43.59 -16.99 -27.89
C THR A 330 -44.07 -18.16 -28.72
N ASP A 331 -43.20 -18.84 -29.47
CA ASP A 331 -43.57 -20.14 -30.06
C ASP A 331 -43.86 -21.13 -28.92
N PRO A 332 -45.03 -21.82 -28.90
CA PRO A 332 -45.30 -22.85 -27.89
C PRO A 332 -44.39 -24.08 -28.03
N ASN A 333 -43.74 -24.26 -29.19
CA ASN A 333 -42.76 -25.30 -29.43
C ASN A 333 -41.36 -24.68 -29.49
N LYS A 334 -40.36 -25.49 -29.16
CA LYS A 334 -38.98 -25.15 -29.50
C LYS A 334 -38.75 -25.34 -31.00
N THR A 335 -37.92 -24.48 -31.59
CA THR A 335 -37.69 -24.40 -33.04
C THR A 335 -36.24 -24.69 -33.37
N ALA A 336 -36.01 -25.64 -34.29
CA ALA A 336 -34.73 -25.83 -34.96
C ALA A 336 -34.44 -24.65 -35.88
N VAL A 337 -33.26 -24.03 -35.74
CA VAL A 337 -32.88 -22.83 -36.50
C VAL A 337 -31.76 -23.16 -37.48
N LEU A 338 -32.03 -22.96 -38.78
CA LEU A 338 -30.99 -22.99 -39.80
C LEU A 338 -30.21 -21.68 -39.74
N LEU A 339 -28.88 -21.75 -39.67
CA LEU A 339 -28.02 -20.57 -39.72
C LEU A 339 -27.48 -20.43 -41.15
N ASP A 340 -27.93 -19.41 -41.89
CA ASP A 340 -27.65 -19.27 -43.33
C ASP A 340 -27.10 -17.89 -43.77
N THR A 341 -25.81 -17.80 -44.14
CA THR A 341 -25.25 -16.63 -44.88
C THR A 341 -25.80 -16.48 -46.30
N GLY A 342 -26.32 -17.56 -46.86
CA GLY A 342 -27.04 -17.67 -48.13
C GLY A 342 -28.48 -17.16 -48.09
N THR A 343 -28.93 -16.55 -46.99
CA THR A 343 -30.20 -15.83 -46.86
C THR A 343 -29.93 -14.35 -46.55
N PRO A 344 -30.43 -13.37 -47.34
CA PRO A 344 -30.17 -11.95 -47.09
C PRO A 344 -30.95 -11.42 -45.88
N GLY A 345 -30.38 -10.45 -45.16
CA GLY A 345 -31.07 -9.70 -44.11
C GLY A 345 -31.31 -10.46 -42.82
N GLY A 346 -32.39 -10.10 -42.11
CA GLY A 346 -32.74 -10.60 -40.77
C GLY A 346 -33.09 -12.10 -40.68
N GLY A 347 -33.44 -12.74 -41.79
CA GLY A 347 -33.87 -14.14 -41.84
C GLY A 347 -35.29 -14.34 -42.36
N SER A 348 -35.66 -15.61 -42.51
CA SER A 348 -36.96 -16.05 -43.03
C SER A 348 -37.61 -17.09 -42.12
N LEU A 349 -38.94 -17.12 -42.10
CA LEU A 349 -39.73 -17.95 -41.19
C LEU A 349 -40.81 -18.70 -41.97
N GLU A 350 -40.85 -20.03 -41.90
CA GLU A 350 -42.00 -20.80 -42.41
C GLU A 350 -42.94 -21.11 -41.25
N ILE A 351 -44.17 -20.59 -41.33
CA ILE A 351 -45.12 -20.65 -40.20
C ILE A 351 -46.18 -21.73 -40.39
N SER A 352 -46.55 -22.39 -39.29
CA SER A 352 -47.63 -23.38 -39.26
C SER A 352 -49.02 -22.75 -39.33
N ASP A 353 -50.06 -23.58 -39.51
CA ASP A 353 -51.47 -23.15 -39.48
C ASP A 353 -51.84 -22.43 -38.18
N ALA A 354 -51.32 -22.92 -37.06
CA ALA A 354 -51.52 -22.31 -35.74
C ALA A 354 -50.88 -20.91 -35.65
N MET A 355 -49.64 -20.78 -36.13
CA MET A 355 -48.89 -19.52 -36.09
C MET A 355 -49.43 -18.48 -37.08
N LEU A 356 -49.84 -18.89 -38.28
CA LEU A 356 -50.53 -18.03 -39.26
C LEU A 356 -51.77 -17.38 -38.64
N LYS A 357 -52.56 -18.17 -37.89
CA LYS A 357 -53.74 -17.65 -37.21
C LYS A 357 -53.38 -16.63 -36.12
N GLN A 358 -52.35 -16.90 -35.31
CA GLN A 358 -51.89 -15.93 -34.30
C GLN A 358 -51.41 -14.62 -34.92
N PHE A 359 -50.68 -14.68 -36.05
CA PHE A 359 -50.25 -13.50 -36.79
C PHE A 359 -51.45 -12.73 -37.38
N GLN A 360 -52.47 -13.43 -37.90
CA GLN A 360 -53.72 -12.80 -38.36
C GLN A 360 -54.49 -12.13 -37.21
N ASP A 361 -54.63 -12.80 -36.07
CA ASP A 361 -55.31 -12.26 -34.87
C ASP A 361 -54.56 -11.04 -34.28
N ALA A 362 -53.23 -11.01 -34.40
CA ALA A 362 -52.39 -9.85 -34.06
C ALA A 362 -52.38 -8.73 -35.12
N GLY A 363 -53.04 -8.93 -36.26
CA GLY A 363 -53.22 -7.91 -37.31
C GLY A 363 -52.12 -7.82 -38.36
N VAL A 364 -51.29 -8.87 -38.51
CA VAL A 364 -50.24 -8.96 -39.53
C VAL A 364 -50.87 -9.00 -40.94
N LYS A 365 -50.29 -8.24 -41.88
CA LYS A 365 -50.80 -8.14 -43.26
C LYS A 365 -50.19 -9.18 -44.17
N LEU A 366 -51.02 -10.10 -44.66
CA LEU A 366 -50.61 -11.09 -45.66
C LEU A 366 -50.45 -10.50 -47.07
N LYS A 367 -49.44 -11.00 -47.77
CA LYS A 367 -49.07 -10.78 -49.18
C LYS A 367 -49.21 -12.12 -49.93
N ASN A 368 -49.20 -12.07 -51.27
CA ASN A 368 -49.13 -13.23 -52.19
C ASN A 368 -50.13 -14.38 -51.93
N VAL A 369 -51.29 -14.08 -51.34
CA VAL A 369 -52.25 -15.08 -50.86
C VAL A 369 -52.86 -15.90 -52.02
N ARG A 370 -52.48 -17.18 -52.12
CA ARG A 370 -53.13 -18.18 -52.97
C ARG A 370 -54.21 -18.91 -52.17
N ARG A 371 -55.32 -19.27 -52.83
CA ARG A 371 -56.46 -19.97 -52.21
C ARG A 371 -56.92 -21.15 -53.05
N ASN A 372 -57.37 -22.22 -52.41
CA ASN A 372 -58.01 -23.36 -53.09
C ASN A 372 -59.43 -22.98 -53.58
N GLU A 373 -60.10 -23.92 -54.26
CA GLU A 373 -61.47 -23.75 -54.76
C GLU A 373 -62.48 -23.50 -53.63
N GLN A 374 -62.18 -23.99 -52.42
CA GLN A 374 -62.93 -23.83 -51.17
C GLN A 374 -62.69 -22.46 -50.50
N ARG A 375 -61.78 -21.64 -51.04
CA ARG A 375 -61.33 -20.32 -50.55
C ARG A 375 -60.48 -20.34 -49.28
N GLU A 376 -60.00 -21.49 -48.84
CA GLU A 376 -58.99 -21.61 -47.79
C GLU A 376 -57.64 -21.11 -48.31
N ILE A 377 -56.76 -20.58 -47.45
CA ILE A 377 -55.43 -20.14 -47.86
C ILE A 377 -54.58 -21.39 -48.08
N VAL A 378 -54.00 -21.54 -49.27
CA VAL A 378 -53.05 -22.62 -49.57
C VAL A 378 -51.60 -22.14 -49.59
N SER A 379 -51.38 -20.85 -49.84
CA SER A 379 -50.12 -20.21 -49.46
C SER A 379 -50.27 -18.71 -49.26
N ALA A 380 -49.39 -18.12 -48.46
CA ALA A 380 -49.31 -16.68 -48.21
C ALA A 380 -47.89 -16.31 -47.78
N SER A 381 -47.56 -15.01 -47.80
CA SER A 381 -46.33 -14.50 -47.18
C SER A 381 -46.60 -13.23 -46.39
N GLY A 382 -45.63 -12.74 -45.63
CA GLY A 382 -45.71 -11.49 -44.90
C GLY A 382 -44.37 -11.08 -44.31
N ASN A 383 -44.39 -10.15 -43.36
CA ASN A 383 -43.23 -9.60 -42.68
C ASN A 383 -43.60 -9.21 -41.25
N ILE A 384 -42.68 -9.37 -40.30
CA ILE A 384 -42.82 -8.97 -38.90
C ILE A 384 -41.59 -8.16 -38.43
N PRO A 385 -41.76 -7.20 -37.49
CA PRO A 385 -40.66 -6.40 -36.97
C PRO A 385 -39.43 -7.16 -36.49
N SER A 386 -39.58 -8.29 -35.78
CA SER A 386 -38.42 -9.09 -35.31
C SER A 386 -38.76 -10.46 -34.75
N VAL A 387 -37.71 -11.30 -34.67
CA VAL A 387 -37.63 -12.53 -33.87
C VAL A 387 -36.53 -12.35 -32.82
N THR A 388 -36.75 -12.82 -31.59
CA THR A 388 -35.68 -13.06 -30.61
C THR A 388 -35.48 -14.56 -30.45
N ILE A 389 -34.24 -15.02 -30.61
CA ILE A 389 -33.78 -16.40 -30.39
C ILE A 389 -33.16 -16.49 -28.99
N ALA A 390 -33.57 -17.46 -28.17
CA ALA A 390 -32.95 -17.72 -26.87
C ALA A 390 -32.64 -19.21 -26.69
N GLY A 391 -31.38 -19.52 -26.39
CA GLY A 391 -30.86 -20.85 -26.11
C GLY A 391 -30.83 -21.18 -24.62
N THR A 392 -30.07 -22.21 -24.23
CA THR A 392 -29.74 -22.54 -22.83
C THR A 392 -28.53 -21.78 -22.32
N ASP A 393 -27.49 -21.65 -23.15
CA ASP A 393 -26.26 -20.92 -22.81
C ASP A 393 -26.12 -19.69 -23.71
N GLY A 394 -25.56 -18.59 -23.20
CA GLY A 394 -25.26 -17.37 -23.97
C GLY A 394 -26.42 -16.38 -24.14
N ASP A 395 -26.10 -15.19 -24.66
CA ASP A 395 -27.04 -14.06 -24.73
C ASP A 395 -28.14 -14.24 -25.79
N PRO A 396 -29.42 -13.93 -25.49
CA PRO A 396 -30.50 -13.89 -26.48
C PRO A 396 -30.24 -12.94 -27.65
N VAL A 397 -30.72 -13.33 -28.83
CA VAL A 397 -30.40 -12.68 -30.11
C VAL A 397 -31.66 -12.16 -30.77
N ARG A 398 -31.78 -10.84 -30.85
CA ARG A 398 -32.82 -10.19 -31.65
C ARG A 398 -32.36 -10.03 -33.10
N LEU A 399 -33.23 -10.38 -34.04
CA LEU A 399 -33.10 -10.17 -35.49
C LEU A 399 -34.31 -9.37 -35.97
N ASP A 400 -34.08 -8.26 -36.69
CA ASP A 400 -35.13 -7.36 -37.16
C ASP A 400 -35.51 -7.61 -38.64
N ASN A 401 -36.71 -7.17 -39.03
CA ASN A 401 -37.27 -7.28 -40.39
C ASN A 401 -37.30 -8.72 -40.93
N ILE A 402 -38.09 -9.57 -40.28
CA ILE A 402 -38.22 -11.00 -40.63
C ILE A 402 -39.35 -11.19 -41.63
N ASP A 403 -39.03 -11.73 -42.80
CA ASP A 403 -40.04 -12.17 -43.77
C ASP A 403 -40.55 -13.57 -43.40
N PHE A 404 -41.82 -13.87 -43.73
CA PHE A 404 -42.38 -15.20 -43.50
C PHE A 404 -43.18 -15.72 -44.68
N THR A 405 -43.23 -17.04 -44.80
CA THR A 405 -44.01 -17.82 -45.76
C THR A 405 -44.92 -18.80 -45.02
N TYR A 406 -46.04 -19.14 -45.65
CA TYR A 406 -46.98 -20.16 -45.22
C TYR A 406 -47.41 -20.95 -46.46
N THR A 407 -47.43 -22.27 -46.37
CA THR A 407 -48.00 -23.17 -47.38
C THR A 407 -48.75 -24.30 -46.66
N SER A 408 -49.98 -24.58 -47.08
CA SER A 408 -50.87 -25.51 -46.38
C SER A 408 -50.42 -26.96 -46.55
N GLY A 409 -50.06 -27.62 -45.44
CA GLY A 409 -49.82 -29.07 -45.41
C GLY A 409 -48.50 -29.55 -46.04
N THR A 410 -47.47 -28.69 -46.12
CA THR A 410 -46.19 -29.02 -46.78
C THR A 410 -44.94 -28.80 -45.90
N THR A 411 -45.07 -28.69 -44.58
CA THR A 411 -43.87 -28.70 -43.72
C THR A 411 -43.24 -30.09 -43.76
N GLU A 412 -42.02 -30.21 -44.29
CA GLU A 412 -41.29 -31.49 -44.34
C GLU A 412 -40.90 -31.99 -42.93
N GLN A 413 -40.93 -31.10 -41.93
CA GLN A 413 -40.86 -31.46 -40.52
C GLN A 413 -42.21 -31.98 -39.99
N PRO A 414 -42.23 -33.11 -39.25
CA PRO A 414 -43.48 -33.74 -38.83
C PRO A 414 -44.19 -32.99 -37.69
N ASN A 415 -45.45 -32.60 -37.97
CA ASN A 415 -46.45 -32.03 -37.05
C ASN A 415 -46.34 -30.52 -36.74
N ASP A 416 -46.97 -29.66 -37.55
CA ASP A 416 -47.39 -28.29 -37.16
C ASP A 416 -46.28 -27.34 -36.63
N GLN A 417 -45.00 -27.65 -36.90
CA GLN A 417 -43.85 -26.88 -36.42
C GLN A 417 -43.53 -25.69 -37.33
N THR A 418 -43.16 -24.57 -36.69
CA THR A 418 -42.52 -23.41 -37.33
C THR A 418 -41.06 -23.75 -37.65
N SER A 419 -40.55 -23.36 -38.82
CA SER A 419 -39.11 -23.38 -39.14
C SER A 419 -38.57 -21.95 -39.23
N PHE A 420 -37.32 -21.73 -38.81
CA PHE A 420 -36.69 -20.42 -38.89
C PHE A 420 -35.28 -20.52 -39.49
N VAL A 421 -35.00 -19.63 -40.44
CA VAL A 421 -33.68 -19.44 -41.04
C VAL A 421 -33.15 -18.09 -40.57
N ALA A 422 -32.10 -18.11 -39.74
CA ALA A 422 -31.41 -16.90 -39.34
C ALA A 422 -30.51 -16.45 -40.51
N GLY A 423 -30.85 -15.32 -41.13
CA GLY A 423 -30.15 -14.80 -42.31
C GLY A 423 -28.83 -14.10 -41.98
N LEU A 424 -28.17 -13.54 -42.99
CA LEU A 424 -26.86 -12.90 -42.90
C LEU A 424 -26.73 -11.83 -41.81
N ASP A 425 -27.82 -11.16 -41.39
CA ASP A 425 -27.76 -10.23 -40.25
C ASP A 425 -27.59 -10.92 -38.90
N PHE A 426 -27.95 -12.20 -38.72
CA PHE A 426 -27.53 -12.98 -37.55
C PHE A 426 -26.01 -13.11 -37.49
N PHE A 427 -25.36 -13.38 -38.62
CA PHE A 427 -23.92 -13.55 -38.71
C PHE A 427 -23.20 -12.22 -38.47
N LYS A 428 -23.75 -11.14 -39.02
CA LYS A 428 -23.28 -9.76 -38.76
C LYS A 428 -23.60 -9.27 -37.35
N ASN A 429 -24.37 -10.01 -36.53
CA ASN A 429 -24.72 -9.63 -35.16
C ASN A 429 -24.30 -10.65 -34.07
N ARG A 430 -23.93 -11.91 -34.42
CA ARG A 430 -23.45 -12.95 -33.50
C ARG A 430 -22.25 -13.80 -33.95
N SER A 431 -21.79 -13.71 -35.21
CA SER A 431 -20.63 -14.48 -35.70
C SER A 431 -19.32 -13.68 -35.69
N VAL A 432 -18.23 -14.42 -35.94
CA VAL A 432 -16.87 -13.89 -36.09
C VAL A 432 -16.53 -13.72 -37.57
N ILE A 433 -16.18 -12.50 -37.99
CA ILE A 433 -15.75 -12.17 -39.35
C ILE A 433 -14.36 -11.54 -39.28
N PHE A 434 -13.41 -11.99 -40.11
CA PHE A 434 -12.04 -11.47 -40.11
C PHE A 434 -11.80 -10.52 -41.30
N ASP A 435 -11.47 -9.25 -41.05
CA ASP A 435 -10.90 -8.34 -42.05
C ASP A 435 -9.44 -8.74 -42.32
N LEU A 436 -9.29 -9.33 -43.49
CA LEU A 436 -8.10 -10.02 -43.99
C LEU A 436 -6.98 -9.06 -44.37
N GLU A 437 -7.36 -7.89 -44.88
CA GLU A 437 -6.46 -6.86 -45.35
C GLU A 437 -5.86 -6.12 -44.15
N LYS A 438 -6.69 -5.82 -43.16
CA LYS A 438 -6.30 -5.02 -41.98
C LYS A 438 -5.87 -5.86 -40.77
N LYS A 439 -5.98 -7.19 -40.83
CA LYS A 439 -5.77 -8.12 -39.71
C LYS A 439 -6.67 -7.82 -38.48
N TYR A 440 -7.83 -7.23 -38.71
CA TYR A 440 -8.81 -7.02 -37.65
C TYR A 440 -9.83 -8.14 -37.68
N THR A 441 -9.86 -8.96 -36.65
CA THR A 441 -11.09 -9.69 -36.36
C THR A 441 -12.17 -8.67 -35.99
N ALA A 442 -13.39 -8.93 -36.42
CA ALA A 442 -14.59 -8.21 -36.04
C ALA A 442 -15.61 -9.24 -35.56
N TYR A 443 -16.14 -9.01 -34.37
CA TYR A 443 -17.16 -9.86 -33.77
C TYR A 443 -18.34 -8.97 -33.42
N THR A 444 -19.37 -9.60 -32.90
CA THR A 444 -20.72 -9.12 -32.91
C THR A 444 -21.40 -9.84 -31.72
N SER A 445 -22.02 -9.19 -30.73
CA SER A 445 -22.18 -7.76 -30.41
C SER A 445 -20.91 -7.02 -29.96
N HIS A 446 -19.79 -7.71 -29.73
CA HIS A 446 -18.56 -7.05 -29.27
C HIS A 446 -17.57 -6.91 -30.42
N PHE A 447 -17.08 -5.72 -30.77
CA PHE A 447 -15.96 -5.62 -31.71
C PHE A 447 -14.72 -6.18 -31.04
N VAL A 448 -14.35 -7.41 -31.36
CA VAL A 448 -13.21 -8.10 -30.72
C VAL A 448 -12.01 -8.13 -31.67
N THR A 449 -10.89 -7.55 -31.24
CA THR A 449 -9.68 -7.41 -32.06
C THR A 449 -8.51 -8.28 -31.58
N ALA A 450 -7.78 -8.85 -32.54
CA ALA A 450 -6.52 -9.57 -32.33
C ALA A 450 -5.29 -8.65 -32.22
N SER A 451 -5.42 -7.35 -32.51
CA SER A 451 -4.30 -6.41 -32.55
C SER A 451 -3.73 -6.10 -31.15
N ASN A 452 -2.42 -5.94 -31.08
CA ASN A 452 -1.77 -5.43 -29.87
C ASN A 452 -1.91 -3.91 -29.78
N PHE A 453 -2.07 -3.39 -28.56
CA PHE A 453 -2.19 -1.97 -28.28
C PHE A 453 -1.19 -1.51 -27.21
N SER A 454 -0.94 -0.21 -27.14
CA SER A 454 -0.23 0.41 -26.02
C SER A 454 -1.07 1.52 -25.38
N THR A 455 -1.03 1.61 -24.05
CA THR A 455 -1.61 2.71 -23.28
C THR A 455 -0.71 3.96 -23.27
N ASP A 456 0.52 3.88 -23.82
CA ASP A 456 1.45 5.01 -23.87
C ASP A 456 0.98 6.11 -24.84
N SER A 457 1.12 7.37 -24.43
CA SER A 457 0.82 8.54 -25.27
C SER A 457 1.75 8.68 -26.49
N SER A 458 2.88 7.95 -26.50
CA SER A 458 3.82 7.83 -27.63
C SER A 458 3.60 6.59 -28.49
N ALA A 459 2.47 5.88 -28.35
CA ALA A 459 2.13 4.74 -29.19
C ALA A 459 2.06 5.14 -30.68
N PRO A 460 2.52 4.27 -31.61
CA PRO A 460 2.33 4.48 -33.05
C PRO A 460 0.86 4.75 -33.42
N GLU A 461 0.65 5.56 -34.46
CA GLU A 461 -0.68 5.89 -34.99
C GLU A 461 -1.49 4.60 -35.26
N GLY A 462 -2.74 4.56 -34.74
CA GLY A 462 -3.60 3.38 -34.81
C GLY A 462 -3.39 2.30 -33.74
N THR A 463 -2.37 2.42 -32.86
CA THR A 463 -2.08 1.42 -31.80
C THR A 463 -2.25 1.94 -30.36
N GLY A 464 -2.54 3.23 -30.19
CA GLY A 464 -2.80 3.84 -28.88
C GLY A 464 -4.19 3.49 -28.35
N LEU A 465 -4.27 2.92 -27.13
CA LEU A 465 -5.51 2.55 -26.45
C LEU A 465 -5.42 2.86 -24.96
N SER A 466 -5.55 4.14 -24.59
CA SER A 466 -5.66 4.59 -23.19
C SER A 466 -7.12 4.77 -22.73
N ARG A 467 -8.08 4.75 -23.66
CA ARG A 467 -9.51 4.91 -23.39
C ARG A 467 -10.34 4.10 -24.38
N ILE A 468 -11.33 3.38 -23.87
CA ILE A 468 -12.36 2.66 -24.63
C ILE A 468 -13.67 3.41 -24.44
N THR A 469 -14.36 3.71 -25.54
CA THR A 469 -15.61 4.47 -25.57
C THR A 469 -16.73 3.65 -26.19
N THR A 470 -17.99 4.05 -26.01
CA THR A 470 -19.14 3.35 -26.63
C THR A 470 -19.17 3.41 -28.17
N SER A 471 -18.33 4.26 -28.77
CA SER A 471 -18.11 4.28 -30.23
C SER A 471 -17.02 3.31 -30.71
N MET A 472 -16.28 2.69 -29.79
CA MET A 472 -15.30 1.64 -30.09
C MET A 472 -15.99 0.29 -29.99
N GLY A 473 -16.69 -0.09 -31.06
CA GLY A 473 -17.38 -1.38 -31.18
C GLY A 473 -18.89 -1.24 -31.41
N ASN A 474 -19.59 -2.37 -31.42
CA ASN A 474 -21.04 -2.37 -31.64
C ASN A 474 -21.74 -2.19 -30.29
N GLU A 475 -22.60 -1.17 -30.18
CA GLU A 475 -23.34 -0.80 -28.97
C GLU A 475 -22.50 -0.68 -27.66
N GLY A 476 -21.19 -0.46 -27.78
CA GLY A 476 -20.24 -0.36 -26.67
C GLY A 476 -19.54 -1.67 -26.27
N GLY A 477 -19.82 -2.79 -26.94
CA GLY A 477 -19.10 -4.05 -26.79
C GLY A 477 -17.73 -4.03 -27.49
N PHE A 478 -16.65 -4.30 -26.77
CA PHE A 478 -15.27 -4.30 -27.28
C PHE A 478 -14.41 -5.43 -26.69
N GLY A 479 -14.07 -6.42 -27.51
CA GLY A 479 -13.19 -7.51 -27.07
C GLY A 479 -11.72 -7.28 -27.43
N ILE A 480 -10.83 -7.77 -26.58
CA ILE A 480 -9.40 -7.63 -26.74
C ILE A 480 -8.74 -9.00 -26.58
N ALA A 481 -8.42 -9.61 -27.71
CA ALA A 481 -7.68 -10.87 -27.81
C ALA A 481 -6.19 -10.65 -28.12
N GLY A 482 -5.80 -9.44 -28.54
CA GLY A 482 -4.40 -9.00 -28.54
C GLY A 482 -3.90 -8.59 -27.14
N VAL A 483 -2.62 -8.21 -27.05
CA VAL A 483 -2.00 -7.74 -25.79
C VAL A 483 -2.10 -6.22 -25.70
N VAL A 484 -2.68 -5.71 -24.60
CA VAL A 484 -2.50 -4.32 -24.18
C VAL A 484 -1.22 -4.19 -23.36
N SER A 485 -0.37 -3.23 -23.73
CA SER A 485 0.96 -2.99 -23.14
C SER A 485 1.14 -1.51 -22.78
N GLY A 486 2.30 -1.11 -22.25
CA GLY A 486 2.63 0.29 -21.97
C GLY A 486 2.54 0.69 -20.49
N SER A 487 2.77 1.98 -20.22
CA SER A 487 2.86 2.56 -18.88
C SER A 487 1.68 3.44 -18.50
N GLY A 488 0.89 3.89 -19.47
CA GLY A 488 -0.33 4.67 -19.25
C GLY A 488 -1.48 3.85 -18.66
N SER A 489 -2.47 4.54 -18.09
CA SER A 489 -3.73 3.94 -17.63
C SER A 489 -4.64 3.57 -18.81
N LEU A 490 -5.51 2.58 -18.60
CA LEU A 490 -6.61 2.22 -19.48
C LEU A 490 -7.94 2.62 -18.81
N THR A 491 -8.78 3.39 -19.52
CA THR A 491 -10.10 3.82 -19.02
C THR A 491 -11.22 3.25 -19.86
N LEU A 492 -12.22 2.65 -19.23
CA LEU A 492 -13.46 2.19 -19.84
C LEU A 492 -14.55 3.20 -19.50
N ASP A 493 -15.13 3.82 -20.53
CA ASP A 493 -16.23 4.78 -20.33
C ASP A 493 -17.53 4.10 -19.94
N THR A 494 -18.45 4.89 -19.38
CA THR A 494 -19.78 4.43 -18.95
C THR A 494 -20.48 3.69 -20.08
N LYS A 495 -21.11 2.54 -19.77
CA LYS A 495 -21.81 1.66 -20.72
C LYS A 495 -20.91 0.99 -21.78
N THR A 496 -19.60 0.95 -21.58
CA THR A 496 -18.74 0.04 -22.36
C THR A 496 -18.74 -1.36 -21.75
N VAL A 497 -18.74 -2.39 -22.59
CA VAL A 497 -18.63 -3.79 -22.18
C VAL A 497 -17.38 -4.35 -22.82
N VAL A 498 -16.35 -4.57 -22.01
CA VAL A 498 -15.02 -4.95 -22.47
C VAL A 498 -14.68 -6.36 -22.02
N ARG A 499 -14.20 -7.19 -22.95
CA ARG A 499 -13.80 -8.57 -22.65
C ARG A 499 -12.34 -8.78 -23.03
N MET A 500 -11.47 -8.96 -22.03
CA MET A 500 -10.05 -9.24 -22.24
C MET A 500 -9.79 -10.73 -22.12
N THR A 501 -9.07 -11.30 -23.09
CA THR A 501 -8.80 -12.75 -23.13
C THR A 501 -7.34 -13.14 -23.29
N ASN A 502 -6.44 -12.16 -23.28
CA ASN A 502 -5.00 -12.37 -23.37
C ASN A 502 -4.25 -11.77 -22.17
N VAL A 503 -2.97 -12.12 -22.05
CA VAL A 503 -2.07 -11.65 -20.99
C VAL A 503 -1.70 -10.19 -21.24
N ASN A 504 -2.41 -9.26 -20.62
CA ASN A 504 -2.08 -7.84 -20.74
C ASN A 504 -0.90 -7.49 -19.83
N THR A 505 -0.04 -6.61 -20.34
CA THR A 505 1.26 -6.31 -19.72
C THR A 505 1.43 -4.85 -19.33
N TYR A 506 0.40 -4.02 -19.53
CA TYR A 506 0.42 -2.61 -19.14
C TYR A 506 0.53 -2.43 -17.62
N THR A 507 1.17 -1.34 -17.21
CA THR A 507 1.45 -1.06 -15.78
C THR A 507 0.68 0.11 -15.19
N GLY A 508 -0.01 0.92 -15.99
CA GLY A 508 -0.91 1.96 -15.49
C GLY A 508 -2.21 1.40 -14.89
N GLU A 509 -3.06 2.28 -14.40
CA GLU A 509 -4.32 1.90 -13.73
C GLU A 509 -5.37 1.39 -14.72
N THR A 510 -6.20 0.45 -14.29
CA THR A 510 -7.42 0.04 -15.00
C THR A 510 -8.60 0.76 -14.37
N ASN A 511 -9.21 1.71 -15.10
CA ASN A 511 -10.36 2.47 -14.63
C ASN A 511 -11.64 1.95 -15.31
N ILE A 512 -12.55 1.38 -14.54
CA ILE A 512 -13.85 0.85 -14.99
C ILE A 512 -14.91 1.82 -14.47
N ALA A 513 -15.41 2.72 -15.32
CA ALA A 513 -16.40 3.71 -14.92
C ALA A 513 -17.74 3.07 -14.52
N GLN A 514 -18.58 3.84 -13.81
CA GLN A 514 -19.95 3.44 -13.51
C GLN A 514 -20.71 2.97 -14.77
N ASP A 515 -21.51 1.92 -14.64
CA ASP A 515 -22.22 1.22 -15.73
C ASP A 515 -21.30 0.64 -16.83
N ALA A 516 -19.97 0.64 -16.68
CA ALA A 516 -19.06 -0.12 -17.54
C ALA A 516 -18.84 -1.54 -17.00
N TYR A 517 -18.42 -2.45 -17.86
CA TYR A 517 -18.19 -3.85 -17.54
C TYR A 517 -16.82 -4.27 -18.10
N LEU A 518 -15.96 -4.86 -17.27
CA LEU A 518 -14.70 -5.49 -17.70
C LEU A 518 -14.71 -6.97 -17.30
N SER A 519 -14.81 -7.85 -18.28
CA SER A 519 -14.66 -9.29 -18.12
C SER A 519 -13.21 -9.72 -18.40
N LEU A 520 -12.62 -10.45 -17.47
CA LEU A 520 -11.38 -11.21 -17.65
C LEU A 520 -11.74 -12.67 -17.87
N ALA A 521 -11.57 -13.14 -19.10
CA ALA A 521 -11.90 -14.51 -19.46
C ALA A 521 -10.68 -15.28 -19.98
N GLY A 522 -10.60 -16.58 -19.69
CA GLY A 522 -9.51 -17.43 -20.16
C GLY A 522 -8.13 -16.94 -19.68
N LEU A 523 -7.22 -16.61 -20.61
CA LEU A 523 -5.89 -16.07 -20.27
C LEU A 523 -5.92 -14.56 -19.96
N GLY A 524 -7.09 -13.92 -20.03
CA GLY A 524 -7.31 -12.50 -19.82
C GLY A 524 -6.84 -12.03 -18.45
N ASN A 525 -5.70 -11.34 -18.36
CA ASN A 525 -5.24 -10.80 -17.08
C ASN A 525 -4.69 -9.39 -17.20
N ILE A 526 -4.68 -8.70 -16.05
CA ILE A 526 -4.21 -7.32 -15.86
C ILE A 526 -3.28 -7.21 -14.63
N GLN A 527 -2.61 -8.30 -14.26
CA GLN A 527 -1.83 -8.44 -13.02
C GLN A 527 -0.70 -7.42 -12.84
N ARG A 528 -0.29 -6.74 -13.92
CA ARG A 528 0.71 -5.68 -13.91
C ARG A 528 0.14 -4.29 -13.73
N SER A 529 -1.17 -4.09 -13.91
CA SER A 529 -1.83 -2.83 -13.66
C SER A 529 -1.55 -2.39 -12.22
N ALA A 530 -1.14 -1.13 -12.05
CA ALA A 530 -0.85 -0.57 -10.74
C ALA A 530 -2.02 -0.74 -9.75
N LYS A 531 -3.26 -0.68 -10.26
CA LYS A 531 -4.50 -0.62 -9.49
C LYS A 531 -5.71 -0.81 -10.41
N VAL A 532 -6.74 -1.51 -9.93
CA VAL A 532 -8.07 -1.55 -10.56
C VAL A 532 -9.02 -0.63 -9.80
N VAL A 533 -9.61 0.34 -10.50
CA VAL A 533 -10.69 1.20 -10.01
C VAL A 533 -12.00 0.67 -10.60
N ALA A 534 -12.73 -0.12 -9.83
CA ALA A 534 -13.99 -0.74 -10.22
C ALA A 534 -15.18 0.08 -9.68
N ASP A 535 -15.60 1.11 -10.42
CA ASP A 535 -16.88 1.82 -10.19
C ASP A 535 -18.02 1.24 -11.03
N GLY A 536 -17.68 0.51 -12.10
CA GLY A 536 -18.56 -0.43 -12.80
C GLY A 536 -18.38 -1.88 -12.31
N THR A 537 -18.58 -2.85 -13.20
CA THR A 537 -18.39 -4.28 -12.91
C THR A 537 -17.03 -4.77 -13.37
N PHE A 538 -16.29 -5.44 -12.48
CA PHE A 538 -15.08 -6.19 -12.77
C PHE A 538 -15.36 -7.69 -12.62
N ASP A 539 -15.58 -8.37 -13.72
CA ASP A 539 -15.91 -9.79 -13.77
C ASP A 539 -14.64 -10.62 -14.03
N ILE A 540 -14.42 -11.61 -13.16
CA ILE A 540 -13.37 -12.61 -13.30
C ILE A 540 -13.92 -14.04 -13.27
N SER A 541 -15.25 -14.23 -13.25
CA SER A 541 -15.91 -15.54 -13.11
C SER A 541 -15.39 -16.58 -14.12
N GLU A 542 -15.04 -16.07 -15.29
CA GLU A 542 -14.55 -16.75 -16.46
C GLU A 542 -13.02 -16.75 -16.61
N HIS A 543 -12.25 -16.33 -15.60
CA HIS A 543 -10.79 -16.35 -15.67
C HIS A 543 -10.21 -17.78 -15.56
N GLY A 544 -9.12 -18.05 -16.27
CA GLY A 544 -8.44 -19.36 -16.30
C GLY A 544 -9.23 -20.41 -17.05
N ASN A 545 -9.39 -21.60 -16.46
CA ASN A 545 -10.26 -22.66 -16.98
C ASN A 545 -11.73 -22.37 -16.62
N GLY A 546 -12.26 -21.23 -17.09
CA GLY A 546 -13.67 -20.83 -16.96
C GLY A 546 -14.61 -21.89 -17.50
N SER A 547 -14.27 -22.38 -18.70
CA SER A 547 -14.88 -23.50 -19.41
C SER A 547 -13.78 -24.42 -19.96
N ASP A 548 -13.96 -25.73 -19.80
CA ASP A 548 -13.03 -26.76 -20.32
C ASP A 548 -12.82 -26.63 -21.85
N TYR A 549 -13.78 -26.04 -22.57
CA TYR A 549 -13.71 -25.63 -23.98
C TYR A 549 -12.37 -24.97 -24.33
N TRP A 550 -11.90 -24.05 -23.49
CA TRP A 550 -10.80 -23.17 -23.87
C TRP A 550 -9.44 -23.87 -23.83
N GLY A 551 -9.34 -25.05 -23.19
CA GLY A 551 -8.11 -25.83 -23.07
C GLY A 551 -7.04 -25.12 -22.22
N ILE A 552 -7.46 -24.35 -21.22
CA ILE A 552 -6.59 -23.58 -20.33
C ILE A 552 -6.35 -24.39 -19.06
N SER A 553 -5.11 -24.39 -18.55
CA SER A 553 -4.79 -25.10 -17.30
C SER A 553 -5.39 -24.40 -16.08
N ASP A 554 -5.83 -25.16 -15.08
CA ASP A 554 -6.25 -24.65 -13.77
C ASP A 554 -5.20 -23.78 -13.06
N ALA A 555 -3.92 -23.88 -13.47
CA ALA A 555 -2.86 -22.97 -13.03
C ALA A 555 -3.14 -21.48 -13.31
N TYR A 556 -4.10 -21.17 -14.19
CA TYR A 556 -4.56 -19.81 -14.51
C TYR A 556 -5.87 -19.43 -13.80
N ASN A 557 -6.42 -20.24 -12.88
CA ASN A 557 -7.72 -19.93 -12.25
C ASN A 557 -7.68 -18.73 -11.28
N ASP A 558 -6.49 -18.33 -10.79
CA ASP A 558 -6.31 -17.13 -9.97
C ASP A 558 -6.27 -15.87 -10.86
N ALA A 559 -7.26 -15.00 -10.75
CA ALA A 559 -7.17 -13.65 -11.33
C ALA A 559 -6.34 -12.78 -10.38
N ARG A 560 -5.20 -12.27 -10.86
CA ARG A 560 -4.25 -11.51 -10.04
C ARG A 560 -4.30 -10.04 -10.41
N ILE A 561 -4.34 -9.16 -9.42
CA ILE A 561 -4.19 -7.70 -9.55
C ILE A 561 -3.31 -7.16 -8.42
N ARG A 562 -2.86 -5.90 -8.51
CA ARG A 562 -2.04 -5.28 -7.46
C ARG A 562 -2.89 -4.77 -6.31
N SER A 563 -3.76 -3.79 -6.57
CA SER A 563 -4.72 -3.26 -5.60
C SER A 563 -6.12 -3.05 -6.21
N LEU A 564 -7.15 -3.03 -5.36
CA LEU A 564 -8.56 -2.85 -5.72
C LEU A 564 -9.15 -1.63 -5.01
N SER A 565 -9.83 -0.77 -5.76
CA SER A 565 -10.65 0.33 -5.24
C SER A 565 -11.91 0.54 -6.07
N GLY A 566 -12.74 1.50 -5.67
CA GLY A 566 -13.98 1.86 -6.37
C GLY A 566 -15.22 1.45 -5.57
N SER A 567 -16.38 1.62 -6.20
CA SER A 567 -17.70 1.53 -5.57
C SER A 567 -18.69 0.58 -6.27
N GLY A 568 -18.27 -0.08 -7.34
CA GLY A 568 -19.09 -0.97 -8.15
C GLY A 568 -19.09 -2.42 -7.67
N THR A 569 -18.91 -3.37 -8.59
CA THR A 569 -19.07 -4.81 -8.32
C THR A 569 -17.89 -5.61 -8.82
N VAL A 570 -17.49 -6.64 -8.08
CA VAL A 570 -16.57 -7.68 -8.52
C VAL A 570 -17.30 -9.02 -8.53
N GLU A 571 -17.31 -9.69 -9.68
CA GLU A 571 -17.91 -11.01 -9.85
C GLU A 571 -16.83 -12.08 -9.92
N LEU A 572 -16.77 -12.97 -8.92
CA LEU A 572 -15.72 -13.98 -8.78
C LEU A 572 -16.02 -15.30 -9.49
N GLY A 573 -17.29 -15.65 -9.64
CA GLY A 573 -17.72 -17.01 -9.97
C GLY A 573 -16.97 -18.07 -9.14
N LYS A 574 -16.38 -19.08 -9.79
CA LYS A 574 -15.57 -20.13 -9.12
C LYS A 574 -14.11 -19.73 -8.82
N ARG A 575 -13.72 -18.47 -9.04
CA ARG A 575 -12.31 -18.04 -9.11
C ARG A 575 -11.79 -17.42 -7.81
N THR A 576 -10.46 -17.34 -7.71
CA THR A 576 -9.78 -16.57 -6.66
C THR A 576 -9.38 -15.21 -7.22
N LEU A 577 -9.84 -14.13 -6.60
CA LEU A 577 -9.21 -12.83 -6.76
C LEU A 577 -8.00 -12.74 -5.82
N VAL A 578 -6.80 -12.56 -6.38
CA VAL A 578 -5.56 -12.41 -5.61
C VAL A 578 -5.08 -10.96 -5.70
N LEU A 579 -5.07 -10.28 -4.56
CA LEU A 579 -4.53 -8.94 -4.39
C LEU A 579 -3.07 -9.04 -3.94
N THR A 580 -2.14 -8.51 -4.74
CA THR A 580 -0.70 -8.79 -4.57
C THR A 580 0.09 -7.65 -3.92
N ASP A 581 -0.46 -6.43 -3.89
CA ASP A 581 0.21 -5.24 -3.33
C ASP A 581 -0.84 -4.15 -3.06
N SER A 582 -1.79 -4.45 -2.14
CA SER A 582 -2.91 -3.56 -1.86
C SER A 582 -2.52 -2.33 -1.03
N ASN A 583 -3.17 -1.19 -1.31
CA ASN A 583 -3.03 0.04 -0.51
C ASN A 583 -4.29 0.93 -0.62
N ASP A 584 -5.47 0.31 -0.78
CA ASP A 584 -6.69 1.00 -1.18
C ASP A 584 -7.95 0.51 -0.45
N THR A 585 -9.01 1.31 -0.55
CA THR A 585 -10.35 0.97 -0.07
C THR A 585 -11.28 0.63 -1.23
N PHE A 586 -11.97 -0.51 -1.12
CA PHE A 586 -13.09 -0.88 -1.99
C PHE A 586 -14.41 -0.73 -1.22
N ALA A 587 -15.28 0.13 -1.71
CA ALA A 587 -16.59 0.43 -1.12
C ALA A 587 -17.76 -0.31 -1.81
N GLY A 588 -17.45 -1.05 -2.88
CA GLY A 588 -18.40 -1.82 -3.66
C GLY A 588 -18.77 -3.18 -3.06
N SER A 589 -19.22 -4.09 -3.91
CA SER A 589 -19.55 -5.48 -3.53
C SER A 589 -18.69 -6.51 -4.27
N ILE A 590 -18.31 -7.58 -3.57
CA ILE A 590 -17.66 -8.76 -4.16
C ILE A 590 -18.62 -9.94 -3.99
N ASN A 591 -19.00 -10.59 -5.10
CA ASN A 591 -19.96 -11.69 -5.13
C ASN A 591 -19.37 -12.91 -5.89
N ASP A 592 -20.00 -14.07 -5.76
CA ASP A 592 -19.65 -15.30 -6.48
C ASP A 592 -20.89 -16.03 -7.02
N LEU A 593 -21.90 -15.27 -7.46
CA LEU A 593 -23.18 -15.83 -7.88
C LEU A 593 -23.15 -16.29 -9.35
N ASP A 594 -23.84 -17.38 -9.66
CA ASP A 594 -24.20 -17.74 -11.03
C ASP A 594 -25.49 -17.01 -11.48
N VAL A 595 -25.90 -17.27 -12.73
CA VAL A 595 -27.12 -16.67 -13.34
C VAL A 595 -28.42 -17.04 -12.60
N ASP A 596 -28.42 -18.13 -11.84
CA ASP A 596 -29.55 -18.59 -11.02
C ASP A 596 -29.47 -18.09 -9.57
N ASN A 597 -28.46 -17.27 -9.23
CA ASN A 597 -28.13 -16.78 -7.89
C ASN A 597 -27.66 -17.87 -6.90
N ASN A 598 -27.02 -18.94 -7.39
CA ASN A 598 -26.31 -19.89 -6.53
C ASN A 598 -24.87 -19.42 -6.27
N ASN A 599 -24.42 -19.60 -5.04
CA ASN A 599 -23.04 -19.39 -4.64
C ASN A 599 -22.09 -20.38 -5.33
N MET A 600 -21.06 -19.89 -6.03
CA MET A 600 -20.13 -20.71 -6.82
C MET A 600 -18.85 -21.13 -6.07
N GLY A 601 -18.55 -20.56 -4.90
CA GLY A 601 -17.35 -20.86 -4.10
C GLY A 601 -16.14 -19.95 -4.40
N GLY A 602 -16.39 -18.75 -4.92
CA GLY A 602 -15.37 -17.75 -5.25
C GLY A 602 -14.65 -17.21 -4.02
N LYS A 603 -13.38 -16.85 -4.16
CA LYS A 603 -12.46 -16.57 -3.04
C LYS A 603 -11.74 -15.23 -3.19
N LEU A 604 -11.37 -14.64 -2.06
CA LEU A 604 -10.47 -13.50 -1.98
C LEU A 604 -9.17 -13.91 -1.27
N PHE A 605 -8.02 -13.60 -1.86
CA PHE A 605 -6.71 -13.77 -1.23
C PHE A 605 -5.93 -12.45 -1.26
N VAL A 606 -5.74 -11.84 -0.09
CA VAL A 606 -4.83 -10.71 0.08
C VAL A 606 -3.42 -11.27 0.35
N ALA A 607 -2.60 -11.30 -0.70
CA ALA A 607 -1.25 -11.89 -0.68
C ALA A 607 -0.16 -10.87 -0.32
N GLY A 608 -0.42 -9.57 -0.43
CA GLY A 608 0.52 -8.50 -0.09
C GLY A 608 -0.16 -7.13 0.02
N GLY A 609 0.47 -6.22 0.77
CA GLY A 609 -0.09 -4.91 1.10
C GLY A 609 -1.27 -4.97 2.07
N VAL A 610 -2.02 -3.88 2.19
CA VAL A 610 -3.23 -3.77 3.02
C VAL A 610 -4.43 -3.38 2.17
N GLN A 611 -5.46 -4.23 2.15
CA GLN A 611 -6.75 -3.93 1.53
C GLN A 611 -7.75 -3.49 2.59
N THR A 612 -8.49 -2.42 2.31
CA THR A 612 -9.68 -2.04 3.10
C THR A 612 -10.95 -2.38 2.33
N LEU A 613 -11.94 -2.96 3.01
CA LEU A 613 -13.29 -3.20 2.51
C LEU A 613 -14.29 -2.41 3.37
N SER A 614 -15.09 -1.56 2.74
CA SER A 614 -16.14 -0.77 3.41
C SER A 614 -17.55 -1.02 2.87
N GLY A 615 -17.68 -1.78 1.77
CA GLY A 615 -18.95 -2.27 1.25
C GLY A 615 -19.29 -3.70 1.69
N LYS A 616 -20.24 -4.34 1.00
CA LYS A 616 -20.78 -5.66 1.37
C LYS A 616 -20.25 -6.75 0.44
N ASN A 617 -19.56 -7.72 1.01
CA ASN A 617 -18.88 -8.79 0.28
C ASN A 617 -19.56 -10.12 0.64
N ASN A 618 -20.24 -10.70 -0.34
CA ASN A 618 -21.18 -11.81 -0.15
C ASN A 618 -20.70 -13.15 -0.73
N PHE A 619 -19.52 -13.19 -1.34
CA PHE A 619 -18.96 -14.43 -1.88
C PHE A 619 -18.83 -15.55 -0.82
N SER A 620 -19.00 -16.80 -1.24
CA SER A 620 -19.10 -17.96 -0.34
C SER A 620 -17.79 -18.68 0.00
N GLY A 621 -16.73 -18.43 -0.76
CA GLY A 621 -15.42 -19.03 -0.50
C GLY A 621 -14.64 -18.33 0.62
N MET A 622 -13.66 -19.05 1.15
CA MET A 622 -12.75 -18.55 2.20
C MET A 622 -12.02 -17.27 1.77
N THR A 623 -12.06 -16.25 2.63
CA THR A 623 -11.14 -15.10 2.55
C THR A 623 -9.80 -15.46 3.18
N THR A 624 -8.70 -15.22 2.50
CA THR A 624 -7.34 -15.52 3.01
C THR A 624 -6.51 -14.25 3.09
N VAL A 625 -5.76 -14.07 4.19
CA VAL A 625 -4.76 -13.01 4.36
C VAL A 625 -3.38 -13.64 4.57
N GLY A 626 -2.45 -13.36 3.66
CA GLY A 626 -1.09 -13.90 3.67
C GLY A 626 -0.20 -13.31 4.75
N SER A 627 0.92 -13.99 5.01
CA SER A 627 1.96 -13.48 5.91
C SER A 627 2.54 -12.16 5.38
N GLY A 628 2.53 -11.12 6.23
CA GLY A 628 2.94 -9.77 5.86
C GLY A 628 1.90 -8.96 5.07
N ALA A 629 0.69 -9.48 4.85
CA ALA A 629 -0.44 -8.77 4.26
C ALA A 629 -1.47 -8.36 5.32
N GLY A 630 -2.38 -7.45 4.95
CA GLY A 630 -3.48 -6.99 5.81
C GLY A 630 -4.82 -6.89 5.10
N LEU A 631 -5.90 -7.22 5.80
CA LEU A 631 -7.27 -6.93 5.42
C LEU A 631 -7.95 -6.14 6.55
N LEU A 632 -8.56 -5.02 6.21
CA LEU A 632 -9.30 -4.16 7.14
C LEU A 632 -10.77 -4.09 6.71
N LEU A 633 -11.70 -4.41 7.60
CA LEU A 633 -13.12 -4.07 7.44
C LEU A 633 -13.42 -2.82 8.26
N ALA A 634 -13.86 -1.77 7.58
CA ALA A 634 -14.37 -0.54 8.23
C ALA A 634 -15.73 -0.79 8.92
N ASP A 635 -16.22 0.15 9.73
CA ASP A 635 -17.51 0.05 10.46
C ASP A 635 -18.71 -0.39 9.58
N THR A 636 -18.71 -0.06 8.27
CA THR A 636 -19.76 -0.44 7.31
C THR A 636 -19.44 -1.70 6.48
N GLY A 637 -18.22 -2.19 6.57
CA GLY A 637 -17.71 -3.33 5.82
C GLY A 637 -18.34 -4.64 6.30
N VAL A 638 -18.79 -5.46 5.35
CA VAL A 638 -19.33 -6.80 5.63
C VAL A 638 -18.58 -7.84 4.80
N LEU A 639 -18.19 -8.93 5.45
CA LEU A 639 -17.76 -10.17 4.80
C LEU A 639 -18.67 -11.30 5.29
N SER A 640 -19.49 -11.86 4.42
CA SER A 640 -20.58 -12.77 4.85
C SER A 640 -20.13 -14.19 5.24
N HIS A 641 -18.89 -14.59 4.92
CA HIS A 641 -18.37 -15.95 5.13
C HIS A 641 -17.01 -15.96 5.86
N ASP A 642 -16.39 -17.13 5.96
CA ASP A 642 -15.18 -17.37 6.74
C ASP A 642 -13.95 -16.59 6.23
N ALA A 643 -13.08 -16.23 7.18
CA ALA A 643 -11.80 -15.59 6.93
C ALA A 643 -10.67 -16.27 7.70
N THR A 644 -9.51 -16.45 7.07
CA THR A 644 -8.31 -17.00 7.69
C THR A 644 -7.10 -16.12 7.44
N THR A 645 -6.23 -15.96 8.44
CA THR A 645 -5.09 -15.03 8.38
C THR A 645 -3.80 -15.65 8.92
N SER A 646 -2.70 -15.37 8.21
CA SER A 646 -1.32 -15.45 8.72
C SER A 646 -0.64 -14.07 8.70
N GLY A 647 -1.40 -13.00 8.45
CA GLY A 647 -1.03 -11.60 8.54
C GLY A 647 -2.02 -10.86 9.45
N PHE A 648 -2.46 -9.67 9.05
CA PHE A 648 -3.39 -8.87 9.87
C PHE A 648 -4.83 -8.90 9.33
N LEU A 649 -5.79 -9.36 10.13
CA LEU A 649 -7.22 -9.28 9.82
C LEU A 649 -7.92 -8.36 10.83
N GLY A 650 -8.06 -7.10 10.46
CA GLY A 650 -8.77 -6.08 11.22
C GLY A 650 -10.25 -6.02 10.83
N ASN A 651 -11.16 -5.99 11.79
CA ASN A 651 -12.60 -5.87 11.55
C ASN A 651 -13.24 -4.99 12.62
N ASP A 652 -13.62 -3.77 12.22
CA ASP A 652 -14.53 -2.90 12.99
C ASP A 652 -15.99 -2.98 12.47
N GLY A 653 -16.21 -3.72 11.37
CA GLY A 653 -17.52 -3.99 10.77
C GLY A 653 -18.08 -5.37 11.15
N GLN A 654 -18.43 -6.20 10.15
CA GLN A 654 -18.99 -7.53 10.37
C GLN A 654 -18.32 -8.63 9.52
N ILE A 655 -17.88 -9.70 10.18
CA ILE A 655 -17.59 -11.01 9.56
C ILE A 655 -18.72 -11.98 9.96
N GLY A 656 -19.47 -12.48 8.98
CA GLY A 656 -20.60 -13.39 9.22
C GLY A 656 -20.18 -14.82 9.53
N GLY A 657 -19.01 -15.26 9.05
CA GLY A 657 -18.44 -16.57 9.30
C GLY A 657 -17.44 -16.62 10.45
N THR A 658 -16.59 -17.64 10.41
CA THR A 658 -15.48 -17.86 11.35
C THR A 658 -14.26 -17.06 10.95
N ALA A 659 -13.69 -16.27 11.87
CA ALA A 659 -12.36 -15.68 11.71
C ALA A 659 -11.29 -16.56 12.38
N ILE A 660 -10.28 -16.97 11.61
CA ILE A 660 -9.23 -17.90 12.05
C ILE A 660 -7.87 -17.22 12.00
N ALA A 661 -7.26 -16.98 13.18
CA ALA A 661 -5.84 -16.62 13.27
C ALA A 661 -4.99 -17.89 13.26
N ASN A 662 -4.11 -18.03 12.27
CA ASN A 662 -3.07 -19.05 12.23
C ASN A 662 -1.78 -18.51 12.90
N SER A 663 -0.72 -19.32 12.95
CA SER A 663 0.61 -18.87 13.38
C SER A 663 1.06 -17.59 12.65
N GLY A 664 1.40 -16.55 13.41
CA GLY A 664 1.77 -15.22 12.92
C GLY A 664 0.60 -14.35 12.46
N GLY A 665 -0.63 -14.89 12.46
CA GLY A 665 -1.85 -14.17 12.14
C GLY A 665 -2.46 -13.45 13.34
N VAL A 666 -3.03 -12.29 13.10
CA VAL A 666 -3.74 -11.46 14.09
C VAL A 666 -5.18 -11.26 13.63
N VAL A 667 -6.15 -11.55 14.49
CA VAL A 667 -7.55 -11.12 14.34
C VAL A 667 -7.77 -9.94 15.30
N ALA A 668 -8.12 -8.78 14.77
CA ALA A 668 -8.21 -7.54 15.53
C ALA A 668 -9.44 -6.70 15.19
N GLY A 669 -9.77 -5.71 16.02
CA GLY A 669 -10.87 -4.76 15.82
C GLY A 669 -12.10 -5.00 16.69
N GLY A 670 -12.93 -3.96 16.80
CA GLY A 670 -14.12 -3.92 17.66
C GLY A 670 -15.42 -4.36 16.98
N GLY A 671 -15.31 -5.10 15.88
CA GLY A 671 -16.44 -5.52 15.06
C GLY A 671 -17.17 -6.76 15.58
N THR A 672 -18.13 -7.21 14.78
CA THR A 672 -18.89 -8.45 15.02
C THR A 672 -18.36 -9.60 14.18
N TYR A 673 -18.30 -10.79 14.78
CA TYR A 673 -17.84 -12.04 14.18
C TYR A 673 -18.89 -13.15 14.34
N GLY A 674 -18.97 -14.07 13.37
CA GLY A 674 -19.77 -15.28 13.46
C GLY A 674 -19.19 -16.24 14.51
N ALA A 675 -17.93 -16.59 14.35
CA ALA A 675 -17.12 -17.32 15.33
C ALA A 675 -15.66 -16.84 15.26
N VAL A 676 -14.85 -17.14 16.29
CA VAL A 676 -13.43 -16.80 16.29
C VAL A 676 -12.60 -17.99 16.77
N THR A 677 -11.55 -18.35 16.03
CA THR A 677 -10.58 -19.39 16.42
C THR A 677 -9.16 -18.86 16.32
N ILE A 678 -8.45 -18.84 17.44
CA ILE A 678 -7.05 -18.44 17.50
C ILE A 678 -6.20 -19.70 17.69
N SER A 679 -5.45 -20.05 16.65
CA SER A 679 -4.63 -21.26 16.60
C SER A 679 -3.26 -21.04 17.26
N GLU A 680 -2.47 -22.11 17.44
CA GLU A 680 -1.09 -22.00 17.92
C GLU A 680 -0.29 -20.93 17.16
N GLY A 681 0.34 -20.01 17.90
CA GLY A 681 1.09 -18.86 17.36
C GLY A 681 0.25 -17.72 16.77
N GLY A 682 -1.09 -17.79 16.83
CA GLY A 682 -1.99 -16.70 16.45
C GLY A 682 -2.34 -15.77 17.60
N THR A 683 -2.87 -14.59 17.26
CA THR A 683 -3.24 -13.54 18.22
C THR A 683 -4.66 -13.01 18.00
N VAL A 684 -5.36 -12.67 19.09
CA VAL A 684 -6.57 -11.82 19.08
C VAL A 684 -6.30 -10.49 19.79
N ALA A 685 -6.77 -9.37 19.23
CA ALA A 685 -6.55 -8.01 19.75
C ALA A 685 -7.77 -7.08 19.48
N PRO A 686 -8.71 -6.92 20.42
CA PRO A 686 -9.94 -6.14 20.22
C PRO A 686 -9.77 -4.65 19.90
N GLY A 687 -8.59 -4.05 20.13
CA GLY A 687 -8.31 -2.66 19.76
C GLY A 687 -8.66 -2.35 18.29
N SER A 688 -9.21 -1.14 18.04
CA SER A 688 -9.77 -0.80 16.72
C SER A 688 -8.73 -0.89 15.61
N ALA A 689 -9.12 -1.55 14.51
CA ALA A 689 -8.24 -1.80 13.38
C ALA A 689 -8.16 -0.62 12.39
N THR A 690 -9.16 0.26 12.40
CA THR A 690 -9.30 1.38 11.45
C THR A 690 -9.25 2.77 12.09
N ASP A 691 -9.50 2.90 13.40
CA ASP A 691 -9.44 4.17 14.14
C ASP A 691 -8.49 4.08 15.35
N PRO A 692 -7.26 4.62 15.27
CA PRO A 692 -6.29 4.55 16.37
C PRO A 692 -6.69 5.39 17.60
N SER A 693 -7.78 6.16 17.56
CA SER A 693 -8.33 6.83 18.76
C SER A 693 -9.22 5.90 19.59
N ARG A 694 -9.77 4.84 18.99
CA ARG A 694 -10.56 3.78 19.62
C ARG A 694 -9.64 2.65 20.10
N ILE A 695 -8.73 2.97 21.01
CA ILE A 695 -7.71 2.01 21.47
C ILE A 695 -8.35 0.84 22.24
N VAL A 696 -9.22 1.14 23.21
CA VAL A 696 -9.95 0.12 24.00
C VAL A 696 -11.33 -0.11 23.39
N THR A 697 -11.66 -1.35 23.02
CA THR A 697 -12.97 -1.68 22.40
C THR A 697 -13.56 -3.03 22.86
N THR A 698 -14.65 -3.47 22.22
CA THR A 698 -15.29 -4.77 22.47
C THR A 698 -15.36 -5.57 21.17
N LEU A 699 -14.65 -6.68 21.11
CA LEU A 699 -14.75 -7.65 20.02
C LEU A 699 -15.95 -8.55 20.30
N THR A 700 -16.94 -8.56 19.39
CA THR A 700 -18.20 -9.27 19.60
C THR A 700 -18.24 -10.56 18.78
N VAL A 701 -18.37 -11.72 19.43
CA VAL A 701 -18.51 -13.03 18.78
C VAL A 701 -19.93 -13.55 18.99
N THR A 702 -20.68 -13.79 17.92
CA THR A 702 -22.09 -14.20 18.02
C THR A 702 -22.27 -15.69 18.34
N GLY A 703 -21.37 -16.53 17.82
CA GLY A 703 -21.22 -17.96 18.15
C GLY A 703 -20.08 -18.20 19.14
N ASP A 704 -19.30 -19.26 18.90
CA ASP A 704 -18.25 -19.71 19.82
C ASP A 704 -16.89 -19.00 19.61
N PHE A 705 -16.15 -18.86 20.70
CA PHE A 705 -14.75 -18.39 20.72
C PHE A 705 -13.85 -19.56 21.14
N ALA A 706 -12.80 -19.83 20.38
CA ALA A 706 -11.81 -20.87 20.69
C ALA A 706 -10.39 -20.30 20.67
N GLN A 707 -9.63 -20.51 21.74
CA GLN A 707 -8.25 -20.06 21.86
C GLN A 707 -7.34 -21.22 22.25
N GLN A 708 -6.47 -21.63 21.31
CA GLN A 708 -5.65 -22.83 21.41
C GLN A 708 -4.34 -22.60 22.20
N SER A 709 -3.71 -23.69 22.63
CA SER A 709 -2.40 -23.65 23.29
C SER A 709 -1.35 -22.89 22.43
N GLY A 710 -0.56 -22.02 23.05
CA GLY A 710 0.48 -21.24 22.35
C GLY A 710 -0.04 -20.03 21.56
N SER A 711 -1.30 -19.65 21.72
CA SER A 711 -1.88 -18.41 21.19
C SER A 711 -1.93 -17.29 22.24
N ILE A 712 -2.15 -16.04 21.78
CA ILE A 712 -2.14 -14.84 22.63
C ILE A 712 -3.46 -14.07 22.49
N TYR A 713 -4.02 -13.61 23.60
CA TYR A 713 -4.99 -12.51 23.63
C TYR A 713 -4.27 -11.24 24.10
N GLN A 714 -4.09 -10.28 23.20
CA GLN A 714 -3.58 -8.95 23.55
C GLN A 714 -4.72 -8.07 24.06
N VAL A 715 -4.54 -7.54 25.27
CA VAL A 715 -5.52 -6.72 25.99
C VAL A 715 -4.97 -5.30 26.13
N ASP A 716 -5.63 -4.33 25.50
CA ASP A 716 -5.37 -2.92 25.78
C ASP A 716 -6.04 -2.49 27.10
N LEU A 717 -5.25 -1.85 27.97
CA LEU A 717 -5.64 -1.42 29.31
C LEU A 717 -5.49 0.09 29.49
N ALA A 718 -6.56 0.71 29.98
CA ALA A 718 -6.64 2.08 30.45
C ALA A 718 -7.52 2.11 31.74
N ARG A 719 -8.40 3.11 31.90
CA ARG A 719 -9.43 3.08 32.96
C ARG A 719 -10.53 2.04 32.71
N SER A 720 -10.60 1.52 31.49
CA SER A 720 -11.33 0.32 31.05
C SER A 720 -10.35 -0.63 30.37
N SER A 721 -10.75 -1.88 30.14
CA SER A 721 -10.01 -2.86 29.34
C SER A 721 -10.74 -3.13 28.03
N ASP A 722 -10.02 -3.70 27.07
CA ASP A 722 -10.66 -4.49 26.02
C ASP A 722 -11.57 -5.58 26.61
N LEU A 723 -12.56 -5.97 25.81
CA LEU A 723 -13.48 -7.06 26.11
C LEU A 723 -13.67 -7.94 24.87
N ILE A 724 -13.60 -9.26 25.04
CA ILE A 724 -14.18 -10.23 24.11
C ILE A 724 -15.55 -10.64 24.65
N ASP A 725 -16.64 -10.30 23.96
CA ASP A 725 -18.01 -10.67 24.35
C ASP A 725 -18.56 -11.75 23.42
N VAL A 726 -18.92 -12.91 23.98
CA VAL A 726 -19.19 -14.15 23.26
C VAL A 726 -20.63 -14.62 23.51
N GLY A 727 -21.42 -14.77 22.46
CA GLY A 727 -22.80 -15.28 22.53
C GLY A 727 -22.88 -16.79 22.76
N GLY A 728 -21.90 -17.54 22.25
CA GLY A 728 -21.71 -18.97 22.48
C GLY A 728 -20.79 -19.28 23.66
N VAL A 729 -20.05 -20.38 23.54
CA VAL A 729 -19.05 -20.86 24.53
C VAL A 729 -17.69 -20.24 24.22
N ALA A 730 -16.94 -19.88 25.27
CA ALA A 730 -15.51 -19.57 25.16
C ALA A 730 -14.66 -20.75 25.63
N ALA A 731 -13.97 -21.42 24.70
CA ALA A 731 -13.08 -22.55 24.97
C ALA A 731 -11.61 -22.07 24.98
N ILE A 732 -10.93 -22.24 26.12
CA ILE A 732 -9.57 -21.75 26.35
C ILE A 732 -8.66 -22.92 26.73
N ASP A 733 -7.71 -23.26 25.86
CA ASP A 733 -6.68 -24.25 26.17
C ASP A 733 -5.71 -23.74 27.23
N SER A 734 -5.24 -24.64 28.10
CA SER A 734 -4.36 -24.29 29.23
C SER A 734 -2.98 -23.71 28.87
N GLY A 735 -2.61 -23.72 27.58
CA GLY A 735 -1.40 -23.09 27.07
C GLY A 735 -1.61 -21.71 26.44
N ALA A 736 -2.85 -21.24 26.28
CA ALA A 736 -3.16 -19.90 25.80
C ALA A 736 -2.73 -18.83 26.82
N GLN A 737 -2.28 -17.66 26.36
CA GLN A 737 -1.80 -16.56 27.21
C GLN A 737 -2.62 -15.29 27.00
N ILE A 738 -2.61 -14.41 28.01
CA ILE A 738 -3.05 -13.00 27.88
C ILE A 738 -1.81 -12.10 27.96
N GLU A 739 -1.61 -11.23 26.99
CA GLU A 739 -0.61 -10.17 27.02
C GLU A 739 -1.25 -8.84 27.43
N LEU A 740 -0.71 -8.18 28.46
CA LEU A 740 -1.25 -6.92 28.97
C LEU A 740 -0.50 -5.70 28.40
N LEU A 741 -1.23 -4.86 27.66
CA LEU A 741 -0.71 -3.65 27.03
C LEU A 741 -1.27 -2.41 27.75
N ARG A 742 -0.38 -1.53 28.23
CA ARG A 742 -0.80 -0.31 28.95
C ARG A 742 -0.91 0.87 27.99
N GLN A 743 -2.14 1.27 27.68
CA GLN A 743 -2.46 2.37 26.76
C GLN A 743 -2.86 3.67 27.48
N GLY A 744 -2.96 3.65 28.82
CA GLY A 744 -3.25 4.86 29.59
C GLY A 744 -3.08 4.71 31.11
N THR A 745 -3.76 5.58 31.86
CA THR A 745 -3.86 5.47 33.32
C THR A 745 -4.70 4.24 33.68
N LEU A 746 -4.13 3.33 34.45
CA LEU A 746 -4.82 2.16 34.98
C LEU A 746 -5.40 2.48 36.37
N SER A 747 -6.46 1.77 36.74
CA SER A 747 -7.05 1.79 38.07
C SER A 747 -6.44 0.66 38.90
N VAL A 748 -5.93 0.98 40.10
CA VAL A 748 -5.55 -0.03 41.09
C VAL A 748 -6.71 -0.30 42.06
N ASP A 749 -6.67 -1.47 42.71
CA ASP A 749 -7.76 -2.03 43.52
C ASP A 749 -9.08 -2.13 42.72
N ALA A 750 -8.94 -2.54 41.45
CA ALA A 750 -10.00 -2.56 40.45
C ALA A 750 -10.06 -3.89 39.69
N ARG A 751 -11.26 -4.23 39.23
CA ARG A 751 -11.54 -5.41 38.40
C ARG A 751 -11.87 -4.99 36.97
N TYR A 752 -11.20 -5.63 36.02
CA TYR A 752 -11.41 -5.48 34.59
C TYR A 752 -12.02 -6.77 34.02
N THR A 753 -13.07 -6.67 33.22
CA THR A 753 -13.64 -7.83 32.50
C THR A 753 -12.96 -7.94 31.15
N LEU A 754 -12.24 -9.05 30.94
CA LEU A 754 -11.49 -9.29 29.71
C LEU A 754 -12.28 -10.16 28.72
N LEU A 755 -13.03 -11.13 29.23
CA LEU A 755 -13.87 -11.99 28.40
C LEU A 755 -15.20 -12.26 29.11
N SER A 756 -16.28 -12.22 28.35
CA SER A 756 -17.66 -12.57 28.73
C SER A 756 -18.17 -13.63 27.75
N ALA A 757 -18.80 -14.70 28.23
CA ALA A 757 -19.37 -15.75 27.40
C ALA A 757 -20.74 -16.19 27.90
N ALA A 758 -21.80 -15.95 27.13
CA ALA A 758 -23.18 -16.28 27.50
C ALA A 758 -23.44 -17.81 27.54
N GLY A 759 -22.76 -18.58 26.70
CA GLY A 759 -22.71 -20.06 26.77
C GLY A 759 -21.78 -20.60 27.86
N GLY A 760 -20.99 -19.75 28.51
CA GLY A 760 -20.04 -20.09 29.57
C GLY A 760 -18.59 -20.19 29.12
N VAL A 761 -17.67 -20.14 30.08
CA VAL A 761 -16.22 -20.27 29.87
C VAL A 761 -15.77 -21.68 30.23
N SER A 762 -15.02 -22.33 29.33
CA SER A 762 -14.46 -23.67 29.49
C SER A 762 -12.94 -23.63 29.39
N GLY A 763 -12.25 -23.93 30.49
CA GLY A 763 -10.80 -23.87 30.60
C GLY A 763 -10.31 -22.56 31.26
N THR A 764 -9.00 -22.35 31.24
CA THR A 764 -8.34 -21.19 31.88
C THR A 764 -7.06 -20.86 31.13
N TYR A 765 -6.71 -19.59 31.05
CA TYR A 765 -5.41 -19.15 30.52
C TYR A 765 -4.25 -19.70 31.33
N GLY A 766 -3.14 -20.00 30.65
CA GLY A 766 -1.91 -20.51 31.25
C GLY A 766 -1.09 -19.45 32.00
N GLY A 767 -1.35 -18.16 31.76
CA GLY A 767 -0.62 -17.06 32.40
C GLY A 767 -0.89 -15.69 31.79
N LEU A 768 -0.22 -14.69 32.40
CA LEU A 768 -0.09 -13.33 31.89
C LEU A 768 1.32 -13.15 31.29
N THR A 769 1.42 -12.41 30.19
CA THR A 769 2.65 -12.09 29.47
C THR A 769 2.74 -10.58 29.15
N GLY A 770 3.86 -10.15 28.58
CA GLY A 770 4.15 -8.75 28.30
C GLY A 770 4.79 -8.03 29.49
N ALA A 771 5.53 -6.95 29.21
CA ALA A 771 6.36 -6.25 30.19
C ALA A 771 5.60 -5.85 31.47
N LEU A 772 4.35 -5.39 31.34
CA LEU A 772 3.51 -4.99 32.47
C LEU A 772 3.28 -6.12 33.49
N ALA A 773 3.21 -7.37 33.04
CA ALA A 773 2.96 -8.53 33.89
C ALA A 773 4.24 -9.31 34.27
N THR A 774 5.26 -9.33 33.39
CA THR A 774 6.49 -10.11 33.60
C THR A 774 7.57 -9.33 34.35
N ASP A 775 7.64 -8.01 34.15
CA ASP A 775 8.63 -7.18 34.81
C ASP A 775 8.08 -6.80 36.19
N ALA A 776 8.60 -7.44 37.23
CA ALA A 776 8.05 -7.38 38.58
C ALA A 776 7.98 -5.93 39.11
N THR A 777 6.80 -5.30 38.98
CA THR A 777 6.49 -4.06 39.69
C THR A 777 6.41 -4.39 41.18
N PRO A 778 7.06 -3.63 42.07
CA PRO A 778 6.99 -3.88 43.50
C PRO A 778 5.68 -3.39 44.13
N PHE A 779 4.84 -2.68 43.35
CA PHE A 779 3.72 -1.89 43.86
C PHE A 779 2.34 -2.43 43.50
N VAL A 780 2.19 -3.17 42.39
CA VAL A 780 0.90 -3.78 42.00
C VAL A 780 1.04 -5.26 41.67
N ASP A 781 0.04 -6.03 42.08
CA ASP A 781 -0.14 -7.44 41.71
C ASP A 781 -1.27 -7.57 40.68
N PHE A 782 -1.03 -8.39 39.65
CA PHE A 782 -1.99 -8.74 38.60
C PHE A 782 -2.48 -10.18 38.78
N GLN A 783 -3.80 -10.38 38.86
CA GLN A 783 -4.38 -11.71 39.04
C GLN A 783 -5.54 -11.97 38.07
N LEU A 784 -5.49 -13.10 37.36
CA LEU A 784 -6.66 -13.61 36.62
C LEU A 784 -7.64 -14.29 37.58
N VAL A 785 -8.91 -13.92 37.47
CA VAL A 785 -10.03 -14.44 38.28
C VAL A 785 -11.16 -14.87 37.36
N TYR A 786 -11.84 -15.97 37.69
CA TYR A 786 -12.83 -16.62 36.83
C TYR A 786 -14.16 -16.81 37.57
N ASP A 787 -15.26 -16.73 36.83
CA ASP A 787 -16.53 -17.36 37.20
C ASP A 787 -17.04 -18.28 36.08
N ALA A 788 -18.32 -18.65 36.08
CA ALA A 788 -18.89 -19.56 35.08
C ALA A 788 -18.98 -18.95 33.66
N ASN A 789 -18.96 -17.63 33.55
CA ASN A 789 -19.23 -16.88 32.32
C ASN A 789 -18.16 -15.82 32.00
N ASN A 790 -17.26 -15.49 32.92
CA ASN A 790 -16.34 -14.36 32.78
C ASN A 790 -14.88 -14.70 33.12
N VAL A 791 -13.97 -14.04 32.40
CA VAL A 791 -12.55 -13.91 32.76
C VAL A 791 -12.27 -12.46 33.16
N TYR A 792 -11.73 -12.29 34.36
CA TYR A 792 -11.41 -11.00 34.95
C TYR A 792 -9.90 -10.85 35.16
N LEU A 793 -9.42 -9.62 35.10
CA LEU A 793 -8.14 -9.19 35.63
C LEU A 793 -8.38 -8.29 36.85
N ASP A 794 -7.97 -8.76 38.03
CA ASP A 794 -7.89 -7.92 39.22
C ASP A 794 -6.48 -7.29 39.28
N ILE A 795 -6.43 -5.97 39.39
CA ILE A 795 -5.20 -5.20 39.65
C ILE A 795 -5.30 -4.69 41.09
N SER A 796 -4.37 -5.09 41.95
CA SER A 796 -4.39 -4.74 43.38
C SER A 796 -3.10 -4.08 43.84
N ARG A 797 -3.19 -3.16 44.82
CA ARG A 797 -2.03 -2.48 45.39
C ARG A 797 -1.35 -3.36 46.44
N THR A 798 -0.05 -3.61 46.26
CA THR A 798 0.77 -4.30 47.28
C THR A 798 0.96 -3.44 48.53
N SER A 799 1.41 -4.03 49.63
CA SER A 799 1.75 -3.28 50.85
C SER A 799 3.08 -2.51 50.76
N THR A 800 3.85 -2.62 49.67
CA THR A 800 5.17 -2.00 49.51
C THR A 800 5.03 -0.48 49.34
N ALA A 801 5.66 0.32 50.20
CA ALA A 801 5.71 1.76 50.02
C ALA A 801 6.74 2.15 48.96
N PHE A 802 6.53 3.27 48.26
CA PHE A 802 7.50 3.84 47.32
C PHE A 802 8.87 4.03 48.00
N ALA A 803 8.87 4.50 49.26
CA ALA A 803 10.08 4.72 50.05
C ALA A 803 10.81 3.43 50.45
N ASP A 804 10.20 2.24 50.36
CA ASP A 804 10.88 0.96 50.62
C ASP A 804 11.80 0.56 49.45
N VAL A 805 11.46 1.01 48.23
CA VAL A 805 12.19 0.73 46.98
C VAL A 805 13.34 1.73 46.73
N ALA A 806 13.21 2.92 47.31
CA ALA A 806 14.21 3.99 47.27
C ALA A 806 15.51 3.63 48.01
N SER A 807 16.65 4.08 47.50
CA SER A 807 17.98 3.82 48.08
C SER A 807 18.52 5.00 48.88
N THR A 808 18.50 6.21 48.29
CA THR A 808 19.14 7.42 48.84
C THR A 808 18.20 8.20 49.77
N PHE A 809 18.70 9.27 50.41
CA PHE A 809 17.87 10.17 51.22
C PHE A 809 16.88 10.93 50.33
N ASN A 810 17.37 11.57 49.26
CA ASN A 810 16.55 12.30 48.29
C ASN A 810 15.47 11.37 47.71
N GLN A 811 15.84 10.17 47.25
CA GLN A 811 14.87 9.20 46.74
C GLN A 811 13.80 8.84 47.77
N ARG A 812 14.16 8.61 49.04
CA ARG A 812 13.19 8.24 50.09
C ARG A 812 12.25 9.39 50.44
N SER A 813 12.76 10.62 50.52
CA SER A 813 11.97 11.84 50.73
C SER A 813 10.96 12.04 49.62
N VAL A 814 11.41 12.01 48.36
CA VAL A 814 10.56 12.17 47.17
C VAL A 814 9.54 11.04 47.06
N ALA A 815 9.96 9.80 47.26
CA ALA A 815 9.10 8.62 47.19
C ALA A 815 7.93 8.69 48.20
N ALA A 816 8.22 9.11 49.44
CA ALA A 816 7.19 9.31 50.45
C ALA A 816 6.22 10.45 50.08
N ALA A 817 6.73 11.58 49.57
CA ALA A 817 5.92 12.70 49.14
C ALA A 817 5.06 12.36 47.90
N ALA A 818 5.62 11.66 46.92
CA ALA A 818 4.92 11.21 45.72
C ALA A 818 3.79 10.22 46.04
N GLN A 819 3.99 9.32 47.01
CA GLN A 819 2.92 8.41 47.48
C GLN A 819 1.83 9.15 48.29
N ALA A 820 2.16 10.29 48.91
CA ALA A 820 1.20 11.08 49.69
C ALA A 820 0.22 11.90 48.82
N LEU A 821 0.48 12.01 47.50
CA LEU A 821 -0.37 12.76 46.57
C LEU A 821 -1.76 12.14 46.34
N GLY A 822 -1.90 10.84 46.56
CA GLY A 822 -3.15 10.11 46.39
C GLY A 822 -3.41 9.63 44.95
N SER A 823 -4.33 8.68 44.82
CA SER A 823 -4.78 8.18 43.50
C SER A 823 -5.46 9.30 42.70
N GLY A 824 -5.25 9.31 41.39
CA GLY A 824 -5.68 10.36 40.49
C GLY A 824 -4.64 11.46 40.26
N ASN A 825 -3.52 11.43 41.00
CA ASN A 825 -2.36 12.27 40.71
C ASN A 825 -1.44 11.56 39.69
N PRO A 826 -1.07 12.21 38.56
CA PRO A 826 -0.31 11.57 37.49
C PRO A 826 1.12 11.15 37.88
N ILE A 827 1.70 11.72 38.95
CA ILE A 827 3.00 11.26 39.48
C ILE A 827 2.81 9.90 40.15
N GLN A 828 1.89 9.81 41.11
CA GLN A 828 1.62 8.56 41.82
C GLN A 828 1.12 7.47 40.86
N ASP A 829 0.10 7.77 40.06
CA ASP A 829 -0.59 6.79 39.22
C ASP A 829 0.36 6.14 38.18
N ASN A 830 1.42 6.84 37.75
CA ASN A 830 2.43 6.26 36.87
C ASN A 830 3.49 5.45 37.61
N ILE A 831 3.98 5.91 38.77
CA ILE A 831 5.00 5.22 39.57
C ILE A 831 4.53 3.83 40.01
N LEU A 832 3.22 3.64 40.22
CA LEU A 832 2.61 2.35 40.58
C LEU A 832 2.94 1.19 39.61
N PHE A 833 3.23 1.49 38.35
CA PHE A 833 3.48 0.47 37.31
C PHE A 833 4.94 0.45 36.84
N LEU A 834 5.84 1.10 37.57
CA LEU A 834 7.28 1.08 37.29
C LEU A 834 7.95 -0.12 37.97
N THR A 835 8.99 -0.65 37.32
CA THR A 835 9.92 -1.58 37.98
C THR A 835 10.73 -0.87 39.07
N ALA A 836 11.34 -1.65 39.98
CA ALA A 836 12.13 -1.09 41.08
C ALA A 836 13.28 -0.15 40.64
N PRO A 837 14.03 -0.41 39.54
CA PRO A 837 15.01 0.53 39.00
C PRO A 837 14.38 1.81 38.42
N GLU A 838 13.31 1.69 37.63
CA GLU A 838 12.63 2.84 37.02
C GLU A 838 12.01 3.76 38.06
N ALA A 839 11.43 3.20 39.13
CA ALA A 839 10.90 3.96 40.24
C ALA A 839 11.99 4.81 40.95
N ARG A 840 13.18 4.24 41.17
CA ARG A 840 14.32 5.00 41.71
C ARG A 840 14.76 6.14 40.79
N ASN A 841 14.83 5.89 39.49
CA ASN A 841 15.11 6.94 38.50
C ASN A 841 14.02 8.02 38.51
N ALA A 842 12.74 7.66 38.61
CA ALA A 842 11.65 8.61 38.73
C ALA A 842 11.79 9.48 39.99
N PHE A 843 12.14 8.91 41.15
CA PHE A 843 12.38 9.66 42.38
C PHE A 843 13.58 10.62 42.26
N ASP A 844 14.65 10.21 41.58
CA ASP A 844 15.80 11.07 41.28
C ASP A 844 15.41 12.27 40.40
N MET A 845 14.71 12.03 39.28
CA MET A 845 14.26 13.09 38.37
C MET A 845 13.25 14.04 39.03
N LEU A 846 12.42 13.53 39.94
CA LEU A 846 11.45 14.30 40.71
C LEU A 846 12.07 15.12 41.86
N SER A 847 13.36 14.94 42.20
CA SER A 847 13.91 15.45 43.46
C SER A 847 14.03 16.98 43.56
N GLY A 848 14.30 17.67 42.46
CA GLY A 848 14.56 19.11 42.48
C GLY A 848 15.87 19.50 43.19
N GLU A 849 16.80 18.54 43.40
CA GLU A 849 18.03 18.76 44.17
C GLU A 849 18.99 19.82 43.62
N VAL A 850 18.81 20.22 42.35
CA VAL A 850 19.50 21.39 41.77
C VAL A 850 19.32 22.64 42.63
N HIS A 851 18.16 22.86 43.24
CA HIS A 851 17.92 24.01 44.10
C HIS A 851 18.80 24.03 45.36
N ALA A 852 19.05 22.87 45.99
CA ALA A 852 19.99 22.77 47.10
C ALA A 852 21.45 22.85 46.61
N SER A 853 21.78 22.20 45.49
CA SER A 853 23.15 22.20 44.93
C SER A 853 23.62 23.59 44.50
N ILE A 854 22.72 24.49 44.08
CA ILE A 854 23.02 25.89 43.79
C ILE A 854 23.62 26.62 45.02
N HIS A 855 23.19 26.30 46.24
CA HIS A 855 23.77 26.89 47.46
C HIS A 855 25.27 26.55 47.55
N SER A 856 25.65 25.29 47.32
CA SER A 856 27.05 24.85 47.33
C SER A 856 27.89 25.56 46.27
N GLY A 857 27.39 25.64 45.03
CA GLY A 857 28.09 26.31 43.92
C GLY A 857 28.34 27.80 44.19
N LEU A 858 27.31 28.54 44.64
CA LEU A 858 27.42 29.97 44.91
C LEU A 858 28.23 30.29 46.18
N ILE A 859 28.17 29.46 47.21
CA ILE A 859 29.04 29.59 48.40
C ILE A 859 30.50 29.36 48.02
N GLU A 860 30.81 28.38 47.18
CA GLU A 860 32.18 28.13 46.69
C GLU A 860 32.70 29.29 45.83
N ASP A 861 31.93 29.74 44.82
CA ASP A 861 32.37 30.82 43.92
C ASP A 861 32.45 32.21 44.59
N SER A 862 31.80 32.38 45.75
CA SER A 862 31.84 33.63 46.56
C SER A 862 33.26 34.13 46.88
N HIS A 863 34.26 33.24 46.90
CA HIS A 863 35.64 33.58 47.25
C HIS A 863 36.27 34.61 46.30
N SER A 864 35.83 34.69 45.04
CA SER A 864 36.41 35.57 44.02
C SER A 864 36.47 37.05 44.42
N VAL A 865 35.44 37.54 45.14
CA VAL A 865 35.36 38.94 45.61
C VAL A 865 36.34 39.18 46.76
N ARG A 866 36.40 38.26 47.72
CA ARG A 866 37.33 38.27 48.87
C ARG A 866 38.79 38.21 48.43
N ASP A 867 39.08 37.38 47.44
CA ASP A 867 40.41 37.22 46.88
C ASP A 867 40.87 38.49 46.17
N ALA A 868 40.02 39.10 45.35
CA ALA A 868 40.34 40.36 44.66
C ALA A 868 40.63 41.50 45.66
N ALA A 869 39.81 41.64 46.70
CA ALA A 869 40.02 42.63 47.77
C ALA A 869 41.32 42.37 48.56
N SER A 870 41.57 41.13 48.96
CA SER A 870 42.76 40.74 49.74
C SER A 870 44.04 40.90 48.91
N GLU A 871 44.01 40.52 47.62
CA GLU A 871 45.10 40.70 46.68
C GLU A 871 45.39 42.19 46.41
N ARG A 872 44.35 43.04 46.31
CA ARG A 872 44.55 44.49 46.14
C ARG A 872 45.27 45.10 47.34
N ILE A 873 44.84 44.77 48.57
CA ILE A 873 45.53 45.22 49.80
C ILE A 873 46.96 44.69 49.86
N ARG A 874 47.21 43.42 49.50
CA ARG A 874 48.58 42.89 49.35
C ARG A 874 49.40 43.75 48.38
N ALA A 875 48.89 44.03 47.19
CA ALA A 875 49.59 44.83 46.19
C ALA A 875 49.86 46.28 46.63
N ALA A 876 48.98 46.86 47.45
CA ALA A 876 49.15 48.20 47.99
C ALA A 876 50.25 48.34 49.06
N PHE A 877 50.71 47.23 49.66
CA PHE A 877 51.73 47.22 50.71
C PHE A 877 53.00 46.43 50.33
N ASP A 878 53.24 46.18 49.04
CA ASP A 878 54.34 45.31 48.54
C ASP A 878 54.30 43.90 49.19
N GLY A 879 53.09 43.36 49.37
CA GLY A 879 52.87 42.05 49.97
C GLY A 879 53.49 40.92 49.16
N VAL A 880 53.95 39.87 49.84
CA VAL A 880 54.53 38.70 49.16
C VAL A 880 53.47 38.00 48.31
N GLY A 881 53.84 37.63 47.09
CA GLY A 881 52.91 37.03 46.14
C GLY A 881 51.80 37.96 45.65
N ALA A 882 51.90 39.27 45.89
CA ALA A 882 51.01 40.25 45.27
C ALA A 882 51.31 40.46 43.78
N SER A 883 50.34 40.97 43.04
CA SER A 883 50.56 41.44 41.68
C SER A 883 51.31 42.78 41.68
N SER A 884 52.32 42.91 40.81
CA SER A 884 53.10 44.13 40.59
C SER A 884 52.59 44.99 39.43
N VAL A 885 51.40 44.68 38.88
CA VAL A 885 50.76 45.48 37.82
C VAL A 885 50.42 46.89 38.36
N PRO A 886 50.83 47.97 37.68
CA PRO A 886 50.51 49.35 38.07
C PRO A 886 49.01 49.64 38.18
N VAL A 887 48.66 50.64 39.00
CA VAL A 887 47.28 51.10 39.21
C VAL A 887 47.10 52.54 38.71
N MET A 888 45.88 52.89 38.28
CA MET A 888 45.53 54.26 37.97
C MET A 888 45.40 55.05 39.27
N THR A 889 46.01 56.22 39.40
CA THR A 889 45.91 57.07 40.58
C THR A 889 45.60 58.52 40.23
N TYR A 890 45.08 59.29 41.20
CA TYR A 890 44.83 60.72 41.03
C TYR A 890 45.87 61.55 41.79
N GLY A 891 46.83 62.12 41.06
CA GLY A 891 47.88 62.98 41.58
C GLY A 891 47.62 64.47 41.32
N LEU A 892 48.57 65.33 41.73
CA LEU A 892 48.48 66.80 41.58
C LEU A 892 48.35 67.29 40.12
N GLY A 893 48.69 66.45 39.14
CA GLY A 893 48.56 66.73 37.70
C GLY A 893 47.35 66.07 37.02
N GLY A 894 46.52 65.30 37.74
CA GLY A 894 45.42 64.51 37.18
C GLY A 894 45.62 62.99 37.31
N LEU A 895 45.05 62.24 36.38
CA LEU A 895 45.16 60.78 36.35
C LEU A 895 46.55 60.33 35.87
N GLU A 896 47.25 59.53 36.68
CA GLU A 896 48.57 58.97 36.37
C GLU A 896 48.66 57.50 36.77
N LEU A 897 49.44 56.70 36.04
CA LEU A 897 49.76 55.33 36.44
C LEU A 897 50.94 55.32 37.39
N ALA A 898 50.70 54.76 38.58
CA ALA A 898 51.69 54.62 39.64
C ALA A 898 51.88 53.15 40.01
N PRO A 899 52.99 52.80 40.70
CA PRO A 899 53.15 51.48 41.31
C PRO A 899 51.92 51.13 42.17
N ALA A 900 51.60 49.84 42.29
CA ALA A 900 50.46 49.36 43.07
C ALA A 900 50.44 49.87 44.53
N THR A 901 51.63 50.19 45.05
CA THR A 901 51.93 50.74 46.39
C THR A 901 51.71 52.25 46.57
N SER A 902 51.26 52.97 45.54
CA SER A 902 51.07 54.43 45.61
C SER A 902 50.10 54.84 46.74
N GLU A 903 50.48 55.85 47.53
CA GLU A 903 49.67 56.38 48.64
C GLU A 903 48.45 57.20 48.15
N ASN A 904 48.48 57.65 46.89
CA ASN A 904 47.36 58.34 46.23
C ASN A 904 46.10 57.45 46.17
N PHE A 905 44.94 58.08 46.00
CA PHE A 905 43.71 57.36 45.65
C PHE A 905 43.94 56.60 44.33
N ALA A 906 43.73 55.28 44.39
CA ALA A 906 43.99 54.35 43.31
C ALA A 906 42.71 53.67 42.85
N VAL A 907 42.60 53.44 41.54
CA VAL A 907 41.52 52.73 40.85
C VAL A 907 42.12 51.53 40.12
N TRP A 908 41.44 50.39 40.20
CA TRP A 908 41.88 49.12 39.65
C TRP A 908 40.71 48.29 39.11
N GLY A 909 41.04 47.32 38.26
CA GLY A 909 40.08 46.34 37.74
C GLY A 909 40.71 44.97 37.53
N ARG A 910 39.89 43.92 37.58
CA ARG A 910 40.28 42.52 37.41
C ARG A 910 39.19 41.78 36.64
N GLY A 911 39.53 41.22 35.49
CA GLY A 911 38.72 40.17 34.85
C GLY A 911 39.07 38.81 35.44
N PHE A 912 38.07 37.97 35.66
CA PHE A 912 38.26 36.60 36.15
C PHE A 912 37.31 35.63 35.45
N GLY A 913 37.74 34.37 35.34
CA GLY A 913 36.90 33.24 34.96
C GLY A 913 37.32 32.02 35.76
N ALA A 914 36.35 31.28 36.27
CA ALA A 914 36.54 30.04 37.01
C ALA A 914 35.61 28.96 36.46
N TRP A 915 36.03 27.71 36.57
CA TRP A 915 35.21 26.53 36.30
C TRP A 915 35.57 25.44 37.29
N GLY A 916 34.61 24.59 37.63
CA GLY A 916 34.82 23.50 38.57
C GLY A 916 33.70 22.47 38.54
N HIS A 917 33.93 21.40 39.30
CA HIS A 917 32.99 20.30 39.50
C HIS A 917 32.95 19.94 40.98
N LEU A 918 31.76 19.66 41.51
CA LEU A 918 31.52 19.05 42.81
C LEU A 918 31.05 17.61 42.57
N ASP A 919 31.81 16.62 43.04
CA ASP A 919 31.53 15.20 42.77
C ASP A 919 30.25 14.73 43.51
N SER A 920 29.50 13.81 42.90
CA SER A 920 28.34 13.18 43.55
C SER A 920 28.73 12.44 44.82
N ASP A 921 27.96 12.62 45.90
CA ASP A 921 28.08 11.83 47.14
C ASP A 921 27.24 10.53 47.13
N GLY A 922 26.64 10.21 45.98
CA GLY A 922 25.72 9.09 45.79
C GLY A 922 24.29 9.34 46.29
N ASN A 923 24.01 10.50 46.92
CA ASN A 923 22.66 10.96 47.21
C ASN A 923 22.20 12.04 46.22
N ALA A 924 23.01 13.08 46.04
CA ALA A 924 22.81 14.12 45.04
C ALA A 924 23.76 13.91 43.85
N ALA A 925 23.33 14.30 42.65
CA ALA A 925 24.16 14.33 41.45
C ALA A 925 25.35 15.30 41.58
N GLY A 926 26.38 15.06 40.76
CA GLY A 926 27.50 16.00 40.62
C GLY A 926 27.04 17.32 40.01
N LEU A 927 27.79 18.39 40.27
CA LEU A 927 27.47 19.75 39.82
C LEU A 927 28.68 20.39 39.15
N ASP A 928 28.58 20.62 37.85
CA ASP A 928 29.50 21.47 37.12
C ASP A 928 29.11 22.94 37.29
N HIS A 929 30.09 23.81 37.50
CA HIS A 929 29.89 25.25 37.62
C HIS A 929 30.91 26.03 36.80
N SER A 930 30.49 27.13 36.19
CA SER A 930 31.41 28.09 35.55
C SER A 930 30.99 29.53 35.83
N THR A 931 31.92 30.35 36.30
CA THR A 931 31.68 31.74 36.69
C THR A 931 32.64 32.67 35.96
N GLY A 932 32.10 33.64 35.22
CA GLY A 932 32.86 34.65 34.49
C GLY A 932 32.45 36.07 34.89
N GLY A 933 33.42 36.95 35.15
CA GLY A 933 33.09 38.30 35.62
C GLY A 933 34.19 39.33 35.58
N PHE A 934 33.83 40.54 35.97
CA PHE A 934 34.72 41.68 36.11
C PHE A 934 34.43 42.45 37.40
N LEU A 935 35.50 42.71 38.15
CA LEU A 935 35.50 43.48 39.39
C LEU A 935 36.29 44.77 39.17
N ALA A 936 35.78 45.88 39.70
CA ALA A 936 36.48 47.16 39.78
C ALA A 936 36.47 47.68 41.22
N GLY A 937 37.48 48.47 41.57
CA GLY A 937 37.56 49.05 42.91
C GLY A 937 38.36 50.34 42.97
N GLY A 938 38.20 51.04 44.08
CA GLY A 938 38.92 52.26 44.40
C GLY A 938 39.33 52.29 45.87
N ASP A 939 40.55 52.73 46.16
CA ASP A 939 41.13 52.68 47.50
C ASP A 939 42.15 53.80 47.76
N ALA A 940 42.25 54.24 49.03
CA ALA A 940 43.15 55.31 49.46
C ALA A 940 43.83 54.99 50.80
N ALA A 941 45.01 55.58 51.01
CA ALA A 941 45.64 55.61 52.32
C ALA A 941 44.79 56.44 53.31
N VAL A 942 44.69 55.97 54.56
CA VAL A 942 43.95 56.61 55.65
C VAL A 942 44.82 56.56 56.91
N GLY A 943 45.22 57.72 57.41
CA GLY A 943 46.24 57.79 58.47
C GLY A 943 47.63 57.33 57.99
N GLU A 944 48.51 56.96 58.91
CA GLU A 944 49.93 56.69 58.61
C GLU A 944 50.21 55.28 58.04
N SER A 945 49.27 54.34 58.13
CA SER A 945 49.54 52.92 57.82
C SER A 945 48.35 52.08 57.38
N TRP A 946 47.14 52.65 57.28
CA TRP A 946 45.95 51.93 56.83
C TRP A 946 45.57 52.30 55.41
N ARG A 947 44.90 51.37 54.73
CA ARG A 947 44.31 51.58 53.42
C ARG A 947 42.88 51.06 53.43
N LEU A 948 41.93 51.87 52.98
CA LEU A 948 40.51 51.52 52.85
C LEU A 948 40.08 51.60 51.39
N GLY A 949 39.15 50.74 50.98
CA GLY A 949 38.64 50.70 49.62
C GLY A 949 37.23 50.13 49.48
N LEU A 950 36.66 50.40 48.31
CA LEU A 950 35.40 49.88 47.81
C LEU A 950 35.67 48.96 46.61
N ILE A 951 34.91 47.89 46.50
CA ILE A 951 34.89 46.98 45.34
C ILE A 951 33.44 46.82 44.87
N SER A 952 33.23 46.75 43.56
CA SER A 952 31.96 46.37 42.96
C SER A 952 32.19 45.70 41.61
N GLY A 953 31.22 44.94 41.12
CA GLY A 953 31.32 44.33 39.80
C GLY A 953 30.16 43.41 39.48
N TYR A 954 30.30 42.71 38.37
CA TYR A 954 29.32 41.78 37.83
C TYR A 954 29.98 40.45 37.51
N SER A 955 29.29 39.35 37.78
CA SER A 955 29.61 38.04 37.22
C SER A 955 28.34 37.31 36.79
N HIS A 956 28.51 36.33 35.91
CA HIS A 956 27.49 35.38 35.53
C HIS A 956 28.01 33.97 35.84
N THR A 957 27.15 33.15 36.44
CA THR A 957 27.44 31.77 36.83
C THR A 957 26.49 30.83 36.09
N SER A 958 27.02 29.79 35.46
CA SER A 958 26.26 28.65 34.92
C SER A 958 26.46 27.42 35.80
N LEU A 959 25.41 26.63 36.01
CA LEU A 959 25.35 25.47 36.90
C LEU A 959 24.67 24.32 36.16
N GLU A 960 25.29 23.15 36.09
CA GLU A 960 24.81 22.00 35.30
C GLU A 960 24.85 20.73 36.17
N ALA A 961 23.75 19.98 36.19
CA ALA A 961 23.58 18.71 36.91
C ALA A 961 23.00 17.66 35.96
N ASP A 962 23.88 17.15 35.07
CA ASP A 962 23.51 16.31 33.91
C ASP A 962 22.75 15.03 34.30
N ASP A 963 23.17 14.34 35.37
CA ASP A 963 22.51 13.13 35.91
C ASP A 963 21.08 13.38 36.44
N ARG A 964 20.61 14.63 36.41
CA ARG A 964 19.24 15.06 36.78
C ARG A 964 18.55 15.86 35.67
N ALA A 965 19.13 15.93 34.47
CA ALA A 965 18.66 16.76 33.35
C ALA A 965 18.26 18.17 33.80
N SER A 966 19.10 18.76 34.67
CA SER A 966 18.83 20.00 35.40
C SER A 966 19.94 21.02 35.17
N SER A 967 19.58 22.29 34.99
CA SER A 967 20.52 23.40 34.85
C SER A 967 20.03 24.64 35.61
N GLY A 968 20.97 25.53 35.91
CA GLY A 968 20.71 26.82 36.51
C GLY A 968 21.69 27.88 35.99
N SER A 969 21.29 29.13 36.10
CA SER A 969 22.19 30.26 35.90
C SER A 969 21.89 31.38 36.89
N SER A 970 22.91 32.18 37.20
CA SER A 970 22.81 33.27 38.16
C SER A 970 23.48 34.52 37.62
N GLU A 971 22.76 35.64 37.59
CA GLU A 971 23.32 36.97 37.37
C GLU A 971 23.68 37.60 38.72
N ASN A 972 24.97 37.94 38.91
CA ASN A 972 25.52 38.29 40.21
C ASN A 972 26.01 39.76 40.22
N TYR A 973 25.50 40.56 41.16
CA TYR A 973 25.96 41.94 41.40
C TYR A 973 26.68 42.04 42.73
N HIS A 974 27.96 42.42 42.70
CA HIS A 974 28.81 42.46 43.89
C HIS A 974 29.01 43.89 44.41
N LEU A 975 28.99 44.06 45.73
CA LEU A 975 29.42 45.28 46.43
C LEU A 975 30.18 44.90 47.70
N GLY A 976 31.31 45.56 47.95
CA GLY A 976 32.10 45.30 49.16
C GLY A 976 32.97 46.46 49.61
N LEU A 977 33.35 46.38 50.89
CA LEU A 977 34.27 47.27 51.59
C LEU A 977 35.47 46.45 52.04
N PHE A 978 36.67 46.97 51.86
CA PHE A 978 37.89 46.28 52.29
C PHE A 978 38.88 47.25 52.93
N ALA A 979 39.70 46.72 53.84
CA ALA A 979 40.71 47.48 54.57
C ALA A 979 41.94 46.63 54.88
N GLY A 980 43.07 47.29 55.11
CA GLY A 980 44.24 46.61 55.66
C GLY A 980 45.37 47.55 56.03
N THR A 981 46.41 46.97 56.63
CA THR A 981 47.61 47.65 57.12
C THR A 981 48.81 46.71 57.08
N GLN A 982 50.01 47.28 56.97
CA GLN A 982 51.28 46.56 57.06
C GLN A 982 52.15 47.23 58.13
N ASN A 983 52.34 46.56 59.26
CA ASN A 983 53.16 47.04 60.38
C ASN A 983 54.46 46.22 60.45
N GLY A 984 55.52 46.74 59.83
CA GLY A 984 56.76 46.01 59.64
C GLY A 984 56.51 44.72 58.85
N ASN A 985 56.85 43.57 59.45
CA ASN A 985 56.64 42.26 58.81
C ASN A 985 55.18 41.75 58.92
N LEU A 986 54.35 42.30 59.83
CA LEU A 986 53.00 41.80 60.05
C LEU A 986 51.99 42.57 59.18
N GLY A 987 51.30 41.85 58.29
CA GLY A 987 50.19 42.37 57.49
C GLY A 987 48.83 41.92 58.04
N PHE A 988 47.84 42.82 58.04
CA PHE A 988 46.44 42.52 58.34
C PHE A 988 45.54 43.05 57.23
N ARG A 989 44.56 42.23 56.81
CA ARG A 989 43.68 42.48 55.65
C ARG A 989 42.30 41.96 55.98
N SER A 990 41.24 42.70 55.66
CA SER A 990 39.87 42.32 55.99
C SER A 990 38.87 42.98 55.05
N GLY A 991 37.66 42.43 54.96
CA GLY A 991 36.58 43.04 54.22
C GLY A 991 35.21 42.43 54.52
N LEU A 992 34.20 43.13 54.03
CA LEU A 992 32.80 42.76 54.03
C LEU A 992 32.32 42.85 52.58
N ALA A 993 31.56 41.88 52.10
CA ALA A 993 30.93 41.96 50.78
C ALA A 993 29.52 41.38 50.82
N TYR A 994 28.67 41.91 49.94
CA TYR A 994 27.34 41.39 49.66
C TYR A 994 27.23 41.17 48.15
N THR A 995 26.57 40.09 47.77
CA THR A 995 26.22 39.78 46.37
C THR A 995 24.72 39.58 46.28
N TRP A 996 24.07 40.29 45.35
CA TRP A 996 22.72 39.96 44.91
C TRP A 996 22.81 38.99 43.75
N HIS A 997 21.96 37.97 43.77
CA HIS A 997 21.85 36.92 42.77
C HIS A 997 20.42 36.93 42.22
N SER A 998 20.26 36.89 40.91
CA SER A 998 18.99 36.55 40.25
C SER A 998 19.17 35.21 39.57
N ILE A 999 18.41 34.20 39.99
CA ILE A 999 18.62 32.79 39.68
C ILE A 999 17.48 32.27 38.80
N GLU A 1000 17.82 31.77 37.61
CA GLU A 1000 16.92 31.03 36.73
C GLU A 1000 17.33 29.55 36.72
N THR A 1001 16.36 28.64 36.88
CA THR A 1001 16.59 27.18 36.85
C THR A 1001 15.63 26.49 35.88
N GLY A 1002 16.13 25.45 35.19
CA GLY A 1002 15.31 24.59 34.35
C GLY A 1002 15.64 23.11 34.59
N ARG A 1003 14.62 22.24 34.65
CA ARG A 1003 14.82 20.78 34.72
C ARG A 1003 13.77 20.01 33.92
N SER A 1004 14.14 18.84 33.43
CA SER A 1004 13.22 17.93 32.71
C SER A 1004 12.97 16.68 33.55
N VAL A 1005 11.71 16.36 33.82
CA VAL A 1005 11.30 15.17 34.56
C VAL A 1005 10.70 14.17 33.58
N VAL A 1006 11.38 13.05 33.34
CA VAL A 1006 10.93 12.04 32.35
C VAL A 1006 11.10 10.63 32.92
N PHE A 1007 10.02 9.85 32.90
CA PHE A 1007 9.99 8.42 33.22
C PHE A 1007 8.78 7.76 32.51
N PRO A 1008 8.65 6.41 32.47
CA PRO A 1008 7.57 5.76 31.70
C PRO A 1008 6.17 6.27 32.08
N GLY A 1009 5.44 6.79 31.09
CA GLY A 1009 4.10 7.37 31.26
C GLY A 1009 4.04 8.81 31.79
N PHE A 1010 5.19 9.49 32.00
CA PHE A 1010 5.23 10.84 32.56
C PHE A 1010 6.36 11.70 31.96
N ALA A 1011 6.03 12.94 31.57
CA ALA A 1011 7.02 13.93 31.14
C ALA A 1011 6.57 15.35 31.49
N ASP A 1012 7.40 16.10 32.20
CA ASP A 1012 7.25 17.54 32.49
C ASP A 1012 8.56 18.28 32.19
N SER A 1013 8.45 19.54 31.79
CA SER A 1013 9.58 20.47 31.66
C SER A 1013 9.31 21.67 32.57
N LEU A 1014 10.18 21.87 33.56
CA LEU A 1014 9.95 22.74 34.70
C LEU A 1014 10.94 23.90 34.73
N SER A 1015 10.48 25.08 35.16
CA SER A 1015 11.35 26.23 35.39
C SER A 1015 10.94 27.06 36.61
N ALA A 1016 11.93 27.69 37.24
CA ALA A 1016 11.75 28.68 38.31
C ALA A 1016 12.70 29.86 38.13
N ASP A 1017 12.32 30.98 38.74
CA ASP A 1017 12.98 32.27 38.73
C ASP A 1017 12.83 32.85 40.15
N TYR A 1018 13.94 33.16 40.82
CA TYR A 1018 13.97 33.64 42.20
C TYR A 1018 15.25 34.40 42.53
N ASP A 1019 15.19 35.28 43.53
CA ASP A 1019 16.33 36.07 43.99
C ASP A 1019 17.04 35.41 45.19
N ALA A 1020 18.33 35.72 45.36
CA ALA A 1020 19.12 35.30 46.51
C ALA A 1020 20.22 36.31 46.88
N GLY A 1021 20.78 36.16 48.08
CA GLY A 1021 21.82 37.02 48.65
C GLY A 1021 22.98 36.22 49.24
N THR A 1022 24.22 36.62 48.94
CA THR A 1022 25.42 36.12 49.64
C THR A 1022 26.08 37.25 50.43
N PHE A 1023 26.02 37.19 51.75
CA PHE A 1023 26.85 38.01 52.62
C PHE A 1023 28.15 37.28 52.98
N GLN A 1024 29.28 38.00 53.00
CA GLN A 1024 30.54 37.46 53.51
C GLN A 1024 31.37 38.48 54.29
N ALA A 1025 32.04 37.97 55.33
CA ALA A 1025 32.97 38.72 56.17
C ALA A 1025 34.28 37.93 56.32
N PHE A 1026 35.44 38.58 56.14
CA PHE A 1026 36.73 37.88 56.13
C PHE A 1026 37.89 38.68 56.73
N GLY A 1027 38.92 37.97 57.20
CA GLY A 1027 40.17 38.53 57.70
C GLY A 1027 41.38 37.62 57.43
N GLU A 1028 42.52 38.21 57.07
CA GLU A 1028 43.80 37.54 56.83
C GLU A 1028 44.91 38.22 57.65
N LEU A 1029 45.72 37.40 58.33
CA LEU A 1029 46.99 37.79 58.96
C LEU A 1029 48.14 37.13 58.21
N GLY A 1030 49.17 37.89 57.83
CA GLY A 1030 50.36 37.38 57.14
C GLY A 1030 51.65 37.91 57.75
N TYR A 1031 52.73 37.11 57.76
CA TYR A 1031 54.03 37.51 58.29
C TYR A 1031 55.14 37.41 57.25
N ARG A 1032 55.64 38.56 56.77
CA ARG A 1032 56.66 38.68 55.71
C ARG A 1032 58.06 38.25 56.20
N ILE A 1033 58.70 37.39 55.41
CA ILE A 1033 60.07 36.91 55.61
C ILE A 1033 60.83 37.15 54.30
N ASN A 1034 61.77 38.10 54.31
CA ASN A 1034 62.57 38.44 53.13
C ASN A 1034 63.92 37.70 53.16
N THR A 1035 64.33 37.17 52.01
CA THR A 1035 65.68 36.59 51.79
C THR A 1035 66.36 37.31 50.60
N ALA A 1036 67.61 36.97 50.30
CA ALA A 1036 68.34 37.58 49.19
C ALA A 1036 67.80 37.24 47.79
N SER A 1037 67.01 36.16 47.65
CA SER A 1037 66.52 35.64 46.36
C SER A 1037 65.01 35.49 46.26
N ALA A 1038 64.28 35.46 47.39
CA ALA A 1038 62.83 35.34 47.43
C ALA A 1038 62.24 35.97 48.71
N SER A 1039 60.97 36.34 48.65
CA SER A 1039 60.17 36.69 49.84
C SER A 1039 59.14 35.59 50.11
N PHE A 1040 58.82 35.36 51.37
CA PHE A 1040 57.84 34.38 51.84
C PHE A 1040 56.84 35.02 52.82
N GLU A 1041 55.58 34.60 52.79
CA GLU A 1041 54.54 35.04 53.74
C GLU A 1041 53.67 33.83 54.13
N PRO A 1042 53.95 33.15 55.25
CA PRO A 1042 52.94 32.35 55.94
C PRO A 1042 51.75 33.23 56.33
N TYR A 1043 50.54 32.73 56.11
CA TYR A 1043 49.29 33.44 56.40
C TYR A 1043 48.22 32.53 57.01
N ALA A 1044 47.32 33.14 57.77
CA ALA A 1044 46.10 32.54 58.28
C ALA A 1044 44.91 33.42 57.92
N ASN A 1045 43.87 32.83 57.34
CA ASN A 1045 42.64 33.52 56.92
C ASN A 1045 41.41 32.84 57.54
N LEU A 1046 40.41 33.66 57.87
CA LEU A 1046 39.07 33.25 58.29
C LEU A 1046 38.06 33.98 57.41
N ALA A 1047 37.07 33.26 56.90
CA ALA A 1047 35.91 33.82 56.21
C ALA A 1047 34.64 33.18 56.75
N TYR A 1048 33.58 33.98 56.88
CA TYR A 1048 32.21 33.53 57.12
C TYR A 1048 31.36 33.96 55.93
N VAL A 1049 30.53 33.04 55.44
CA VAL A 1049 29.65 33.19 54.28
C VAL A 1049 28.26 32.74 54.70
N ASN A 1050 27.27 33.61 54.49
CA ASN A 1050 25.86 33.33 54.66
C ASN A 1050 25.19 33.50 53.30
N PHE A 1051 24.58 32.43 52.81
CA PHE A 1051 23.74 32.43 51.60
C PHE A 1051 22.28 32.38 52.04
N ASP A 1052 21.40 33.14 51.39
CA ASP A 1052 19.97 33.24 51.68
C ASP A 1052 19.20 33.35 50.37
N ALA A 1053 18.23 32.47 50.13
CA ALA A 1053 17.41 32.46 48.92
C ALA A 1053 15.92 32.60 49.24
N ASP A 1054 15.21 33.41 48.43
CA ASP A 1054 13.77 33.63 48.55
C ASP A 1054 12.98 32.36 48.15
N GLY A 1055 11.79 32.18 48.75
CA GLY A 1055 10.87 31.12 48.37
C GLY A 1055 10.35 31.24 46.94
N PHE A 1056 10.20 30.10 46.26
CA PHE A 1056 9.83 30.03 44.84
C PHE A 1056 8.73 28.99 44.58
N THR A 1057 8.20 28.98 43.35
CA THR A 1057 7.33 27.91 42.84
C THR A 1057 7.62 27.70 41.37
N GLU A 1058 7.99 26.47 41.01
CA GLU A 1058 8.22 26.06 39.63
C GLU A 1058 6.93 26.16 38.80
N LYS A 1059 7.11 26.33 37.49
CA LYS A 1059 6.06 26.27 36.47
C LYS A 1059 6.39 25.11 35.53
N GLY A 1060 5.38 24.47 34.96
CA GLY A 1060 5.56 23.56 33.81
C GLY A 1060 4.71 22.30 33.80
N GLY A 1061 4.26 21.81 34.97
CA GLY A 1061 3.42 20.62 35.04
C GLY A 1061 3.09 20.15 36.45
N ALA A 1062 2.75 18.87 36.60
CA ALA A 1062 2.36 18.26 37.87
C ALA A 1062 3.55 18.06 38.83
N ALA A 1063 4.75 17.86 38.29
CA ALA A 1063 5.99 17.69 39.06
C ALA A 1063 6.62 19.00 39.57
N ALA A 1064 5.94 20.13 39.36
CA ALA A 1064 6.36 21.43 39.87
C ALA A 1064 6.42 21.46 41.40
N LEU A 1065 7.54 21.95 41.92
CA LEU A 1065 7.85 22.10 43.33
C LEU A 1065 7.76 23.56 43.78
N SER A 1066 7.43 23.75 45.05
CA SER A 1066 7.57 25.03 45.75
C SER A 1066 8.50 24.91 46.95
N SER A 1067 9.18 26.02 47.27
CA SER A 1067 10.05 26.17 48.44
C SER A 1067 9.65 27.41 49.22
N GLY A 1068 9.87 27.40 50.53
CA GLY A 1068 9.99 28.64 51.32
C GLY A 1068 11.41 29.18 51.28
N ASP A 1069 11.61 30.34 51.90
CA ASP A 1069 12.93 30.99 52.04
C ASP A 1069 13.93 30.05 52.77
N ARG A 1070 15.19 30.03 52.32
CA ARG A 1070 16.22 29.11 52.86
C ARG A 1070 17.61 29.75 52.94
N SER A 1071 18.20 29.72 54.14
CA SER A 1071 19.57 30.15 54.41
C SER A 1071 20.56 28.99 54.57
N SER A 1072 21.86 29.26 54.41
CA SER A 1072 22.97 28.32 54.67
C SER A 1072 24.20 29.06 55.17
N ASP A 1073 24.77 28.60 56.29
CA ASP A 1073 25.88 29.24 57.00
C ASP A 1073 27.17 28.42 56.93
N THR A 1074 28.19 28.94 56.23
CA THR A 1074 29.50 28.28 56.08
C THR A 1074 30.65 29.17 56.55
N ALA A 1075 31.56 28.61 57.35
CA ALA A 1075 32.80 29.25 57.75
C ALA A 1075 34.02 28.51 57.18
N PHE A 1076 34.97 29.25 56.62
CA PHE A 1076 36.21 28.72 56.04
C PHE A 1076 37.42 29.22 56.84
N THR A 1077 38.32 28.31 57.20
CA THR A 1077 39.67 28.66 57.68
C THR A 1077 40.71 28.22 56.67
N THR A 1078 41.68 29.09 56.38
CA THR A 1078 42.79 28.77 55.47
C THR A 1078 44.12 29.03 56.16
N LEU A 1079 45.01 28.04 56.14
CA LEU A 1079 46.42 28.18 56.53
C LEU A 1079 47.28 28.00 55.29
N GLY A 1080 48.19 28.92 55.00
CA GLY A 1080 48.99 28.83 53.79
C GLY A 1080 50.32 29.57 53.82
N LEU A 1081 51.04 29.47 52.71
CA LEU A 1081 52.34 30.08 52.47
C LEU A 1081 52.36 30.66 51.06
N ARG A 1082 52.63 31.96 50.93
CA ARG A 1082 52.90 32.62 49.64
C ARG A 1082 54.40 32.87 49.47
N ALA A 1083 54.85 32.92 48.23
CA ALA A 1083 56.21 33.25 47.85
C ALA A 1083 56.25 34.13 46.59
N SER A 1084 57.25 35.01 46.49
CA SER A 1084 57.55 35.74 45.25
C SER A 1084 59.06 35.95 45.04
N THR A 1085 59.47 36.00 43.78
CA THR A 1085 60.85 36.26 43.33
C THR A 1085 60.85 37.07 42.03
N VAL A 1086 61.92 37.83 41.81
CA VAL A 1086 62.11 38.64 40.59
C VAL A 1086 63.08 37.90 39.66
N LEU A 1087 62.65 37.72 38.42
CA LEU A 1087 63.37 37.01 37.37
C LEU A 1087 63.78 37.98 36.26
N THR A 1088 65.04 37.90 35.82
CA THR A 1088 65.53 38.64 34.64
C THR A 1088 65.50 37.71 33.43
N LEU A 1089 64.54 37.95 32.52
CA LEU A 1089 64.31 37.20 31.30
C LEU A 1089 64.86 38.00 30.11
N GLY A 1090 66.18 37.91 29.90
CA GLY A 1090 66.88 38.71 28.89
C GLY A 1090 66.90 40.20 29.28
N THR A 1091 66.23 41.05 28.49
CA THR A 1091 66.06 42.48 28.78
C THR A 1091 64.78 42.79 29.56
N VAL A 1092 63.94 41.79 29.83
CA VAL A 1092 62.64 41.96 30.52
C VAL A 1092 62.75 41.49 31.97
N THR A 1093 62.20 42.26 32.89
CA THR A 1093 61.99 41.84 34.29
C THR A 1093 60.59 41.25 34.45
N ALA A 1094 60.48 40.12 35.13
CA ALA A 1094 59.21 39.49 35.48
C ALA A 1094 59.18 39.10 36.97
N THR A 1095 58.02 39.22 37.61
CA THR A 1095 57.79 38.76 38.99
C THR A 1095 57.07 37.43 38.93
N ALA A 1096 57.73 36.36 39.40
CA ALA A 1096 57.10 35.06 39.59
C ALA A 1096 56.57 34.96 41.03
N ARG A 1097 55.33 34.51 41.18
CA ARG A 1097 54.64 34.36 42.46
C ARG A 1097 53.90 33.04 42.53
N GLY A 1098 53.78 32.49 43.74
CA GLY A 1098 53.00 31.30 43.98
C GLY A 1098 52.56 31.18 45.43
N GLY A 1099 51.61 30.29 45.68
CA GLY A 1099 51.05 30.05 46.99
C GLY A 1099 50.54 28.62 47.12
N LEU A 1100 50.61 28.10 48.34
CA LEU A 1100 50.00 26.84 48.74
C LEU A 1100 49.21 27.08 50.02
N GLY A 1101 48.03 26.48 50.13
CA GLY A 1101 47.20 26.57 51.33
C GLY A 1101 46.41 25.28 51.58
N TRP A 1102 45.98 25.11 52.83
CA TRP A 1102 44.95 24.15 53.22
C TRP A 1102 43.75 24.94 53.74
N ARG A 1103 42.59 24.69 53.15
CA ARG A 1103 41.29 25.26 53.52
C ARG A 1103 40.45 24.19 54.19
N HIS A 1104 39.81 24.54 55.30
CA HIS A 1104 38.81 23.71 55.98
C HIS A 1104 37.46 24.44 56.06
N ALA A 1105 36.36 23.74 55.84
CA ALA A 1105 35.00 24.27 55.88
C ALA A 1105 34.20 23.73 57.08
N PHE A 1106 33.42 24.60 57.72
CA PHE A 1106 32.56 24.31 58.88
C PHE A 1106 31.15 24.87 58.66
N GLY A 1107 30.16 24.33 59.36
CA GLY A 1107 28.76 24.74 59.24
C GLY A 1107 28.02 23.87 58.23
N ASP A 1108 27.17 24.49 57.42
CA ASP A 1108 26.23 23.85 56.48
C ASP A 1108 26.93 23.39 55.19
N VAL A 1109 27.97 22.55 55.36
CA VAL A 1109 28.77 21.96 54.27
C VAL A 1109 28.02 20.89 53.47
N ARG A 1110 26.74 20.68 53.74
CA ARG A 1110 25.80 20.01 52.86
C ARG A 1110 24.47 20.78 52.98
N PRO A 1111 24.16 21.68 52.04
CA PRO A 1111 22.92 22.43 52.09
C PRO A 1111 21.72 21.51 51.82
N ASP A 1112 20.63 21.75 52.52
CA ASP A 1112 19.33 21.13 52.30
C ASP A 1112 18.26 22.20 52.04
N THR A 1113 17.25 21.84 51.27
CA THR A 1113 16.03 22.64 51.08
C THR A 1113 14.77 21.82 51.32
N ALA A 1114 13.67 22.49 51.65
CA ALA A 1114 12.37 21.89 51.93
C ALA A 1114 11.41 22.19 50.78
N LEU A 1115 11.15 21.18 49.94
CA LEU A 1115 10.32 21.28 48.75
C LEU A 1115 8.95 20.66 48.98
N ALA A 1116 7.94 21.06 48.20
CA ALA A 1116 6.62 20.44 48.18
C ALA A 1116 6.05 20.39 46.76
N PHE A 1117 5.44 19.26 46.38
CA PHE A 1117 4.59 19.19 45.19
C PHE A 1117 3.31 20.02 45.39
N ALA A 1118 2.69 20.46 44.29
CA ALA A 1118 1.40 21.15 44.34
C ALA A 1118 0.33 20.33 45.08
N GLY A 1119 -0.11 20.82 46.25
CA GLY A 1119 -1.09 20.15 47.12
C GLY A 1119 -0.54 19.01 47.99
N GLY A 1120 0.76 18.72 47.94
CA GLY A 1120 1.43 17.71 48.74
C GLY A 1120 1.99 18.23 50.08
N SER A 1121 2.56 17.32 50.87
CA SER A 1121 3.35 17.66 52.07
C SER A 1121 4.78 18.07 51.71
N SER A 1122 5.40 18.90 52.56
CA SER A 1122 6.83 19.23 52.42
C SER A 1122 7.75 18.04 52.70
N PHE A 1123 8.86 17.98 51.98
CA PHE A 1123 9.91 16.97 52.11
C PHE A 1123 11.29 17.63 51.95
N ALA A 1124 12.31 17.07 52.61
CA ALA A 1124 13.67 17.60 52.61
C ALA A 1124 14.52 16.95 51.51
N ILE A 1125 15.34 17.76 50.84
CA ILE A 1125 16.25 17.39 49.76
C ILE A 1125 17.63 17.95 50.06
N GLU A 1126 18.64 17.09 50.08
CA GLU A 1126 20.04 17.48 50.24
C GLU A 1126 20.69 17.73 48.86
N GLY A 1127 21.48 18.80 48.75
CA GLY A 1127 22.30 19.10 47.58
C GLY A 1127 23.70 18.47 47.66
N VAL A 1128 24.47 18.64 46.59
CA VAL A 1128 25.87 18.19 46.54
C VAL A 1128 26.70 18.88 47.65
N PRO A 1129 27.52 18.16 48.43
CA PRO A 1129 28.21 18.74 49.58
C PRO A 1129 29.41 19.65 49.20
N ILE A 1130 29.68 20.63 50.06
CA ILE A 1130 30.87 21.48 50.03
C ILE A 1130 32.06 20.68 50.58
N ALA A 1131 33.18 20.66 49.83
CA ALA A 1131 34.37 19.92 50.22
C ALA A 1131 34.98 20.45 51.53
N LYS A 1132 34.92 19.61 52.58
CA LYS A 1132 35.38 19.94 53.95
C LYS A 1132 36.86 20.28 54.05
N ASN A 1133 37.69 19.72 53.18
CA ASN A 1133 39.13 19.97 53.14
C ASN A 1133 39.59 20.13 51.69
N ALA A 1134 40.21 21.27 51.37
CA ALA A 1134 40.77 21.51 50.04
C ALA A 1134 42.22 22.02 50.13
N ALA A 1135 43.05 21.59 49.17
CA ALA A 1135 44.33 22.20 48.88
C ALA A 1135 44.11 23.40 47.95
N LEU A 1136 44.66 24.55 48.33
CA LEU A 1136 44.68 25.76 47.50
C LEU A 1136 46.05 25.92 46.85
N LEU A 1137 46.07 26.23 45.56
CA LEU A 1137 47.26 26.50 44.77
C LEU A 1137 47.12 27.85 44.07
N GLU A 1138 48.10 28.73 44.23
CA GLU A 1138 48.21 29.99 43.49
C GLU A 1138 49.49 29.93 42.63
N ALA A 1139 49.42 30.36 41.38
CA ALA A 1139 50.59 30.57 40.53
C ALA A 1139 50.38 31.80 39.64
N GLY A 1140 51.37 32.68 39.54
CA GLY A 1140 51.24 33.90 38.73
C GLY A 1140 52.57 34.42 38.21
N LEU A 1141 52.48 35.10 37.07
CA LEU A 1141 53.62 35.74 36.41
C LEU A 1141 53.19 37.13 35.94
N ASP A 1142 53.89 38.14 36.43
CA ASP A 1142 53.68 39.54 36.06
C ASP A 1142 54.90 40.01 35.25
N VAL A 1143 54.70 40.34 33.97
CA VAL A 1143 55.77 40.60 32.99
C VAL A 1143 55.74 42.06 32.55
N ASN A 1144 56.89 42.75 32.63
CA ASN A 1144 57.06 44.08 32.06
C ASN A 1144 57.30 43.99 30.55
N ILE A 1145 56.21 43.96 29.77
CA ILE A 1145 56.23 43.93 28.29
C ILE A 1145 57.06 45.09 27.73
N THR A 1146 56.98 46.27 28.36
CA THR A 1146 57.88 47.42 28.10
C THR A 1146 58.17 48.15 29.43
N GLU A 1147 59.02 49.17 29.41
CA GLU A 1147 59.19 50.12 30.54
C GLU A 1147 57.88 50.82 30.96
N ASN A 1148 56.84 50.71 30.11
CA ASN A 1148 55.56 51.38 30.23
C ASN A 1148 54.37 50.40 30.30
N ALA A 1149 54.56 49.08 30.19
CA ALA A 1149 53.44 48.13 30.14
C ALA A 1149 53.74 46.87 30.94
N THR A 1150 52.86 46.53 31.87
CA THR A 1150 52.94 45.31 32.70
C THR A 1150 51.67 44.49 32.51
N PHE A 1151 51.84 43.21 32.18
CA PHE A 1151 50.76 42.25 32.04
C PHE A 1151 50.93 41.12 33.05
N GLY A 1152 49.92 40.91 33.89
CA GLY A 1152 49.88 39.87 34.90
C GLY A 1152 48.88 38.79 34.55
N ILE A 1153 49.30 37.53 34.62
CA ILE A 1153 48.43 36.36 34.57
C ILE A 1153 48.52 35.60 35.89
N ALA A 1154 47.39 35.07 36.33
CA ALA A 1154 47.32 34.20 37.50
C ALA A 1154 46.40 33.00 37.26
N TYR A 1155 46.84 31.86 37.76
CA TYR A 1155 46.07 30.65 37.99
C TYR A 1155 45.81 30.50 39.49
N GLN A 1156 44.58 30.11 39.82
CA GLN A 1156 44.15 29.71 41.16
C GLN A 1156 43.51 28.33 41.03
N GLY A 1157 43.85 27.40 41.92
CA GLY A 1157 43.29 26.06 41.94
C GLY A 1157 42.85 25.69 43.35
N GLN A 1158 41.68 25.09 43.46
CA GLN A 1158 41.14 24.47 44.66
C GLN A 1158 40.92 23.00 44.35
N ILE A 1159 41.53 22.11 45.13
CA ILE A 1159 41.51 20.66 44.86
C ILE A 1159 41.21 19.91 46.16
N ALA A 1160 40.13 19.14 46.17
CA ALA A 1160 39.73 18.23 47.23
C ALA A 1160 39.65 16.79 46.69
N SER A 1161 39.08 15.88 47.48
CA SER A 1161 38.77 14.50 47.08
C SER A 1161 37.48 14.36 46.27
N ASP A 1162 36.65 15.39 46.36
CA ASP A 1162 35.21 15.44 46.08
C ASP A 1162 34.80 16.79 45.44
N ALA A 1163 35.78 17.65 45.12
CA ALA A 1163 35.58 18.94 44.46
C ALA A 1163 36.88 19.43 43.80
N GLN A 1164 36.75 20.09 42.65
CA GLN A 1164 37.85 20.81 42.00
C GLN A 1164 37.35 22.11 41.37
N THR A 1165 38.10 23.20 41.56
CA THR A 1165 37.81 24.50 40.93
C THR A 1165 39.10 25.11 40.40
N HIS A 1166 39.06 25.61 39.18
CA HIS A 1166 40.20 26.19 38.46
C HIS A 1166 39.83 27.59 37.99
N GLY A 1167 40.57 28.59 38.46
CA GLY A 1167 40.39 29.99 38.14
C GLY A 1167 41.56 30.58 37.36
N PHE A 1168 41.27 31.40 36.36
CA PHE A 1168 42.24 32.24 35.68
C PHE A 1168 41.85 33.72 35.80
N SER A 1169 42.86 34.59 35.97
CA SER A 1169 42.66 36.03 35.93
C SER A 1169 43.81 36.73 35.19
N ALA A 1170 43.47 37.87 34.58
CA ALA A 1170 44.39 38.69 33.81
C ALA A 1170 44.28 40.16 34.23
N LYS A 1171 45.43 40.85 34.24
CA LYS A 1171 45.56 42.26 34.60
C LYS A 1171 46.52 42.95 33.63
N LEU A 1172 46.21 44.19 33.25
CA LEU A 1172 47.02 45.00 32.34
C LEU A 1172 47.12 46.43 32.86
N GLY A 1173 48.34 46.94 32.99
CA GLY A 1173 48.64 48.36 33.24
C GLY A 1173 49.52 48.92 32.14
N VAL A 1174 49.17 50.07 31.57
CA VAL A 1174 49.89 50.70 30.44
C VAL A 1174 50.05 52.20 30.67
N ARG A 1175 51.26 52.63 31.03
CA ARG A 1175 51.69 54.03 31.21
C ARG A 1175 51.90 54.67 29.83
N PHE A 1176 51.17 55.74 29.55
CA PHE A 1176 51.24 56.50 28.30
C PHE A 1176 52.11 57.75 28.43
#